data_AF-A0A818RUZ6-F1
#
_entry.id   AF-A0A818RUZ6-F1
#
_cell.length_a   1.000
_cell.length_b   1.000
_cell.length_c   1.000
_cell.angle_alpha   90.00
_cell.angle_beta   90.00
_cell.angle_gamma   90.00
#
_symmetry.space_group_name_H-M   'P 1'
#
loop_
_entity.id
_entity.type
_entity.pdbx_description
1 polymer ?
#
loop_
_entity_poly.entity_id
_entity_poly.type
_entity_poly.pdbx_seq_one_letter_code
_entity_poly.pdbx_strand_id
1 'polypeptide(L)'
;MKDYLESEQKILNDVQLLIDNRDKILDPQILLDTQILALWLFLNSDLNQINTECLAQISTSEGKLIIVAALAAIKNMSLLDEPTEEILKIDFTNQNADLPSFPHPFLSGNYGDGKIPKSLIELRMMNLSGNIRNKSKWFEKMQDQIIRNKWKQEALEQSSLSEKQIDYVLAELEYYNSIRDQSMEMSVDDGVWQSDELIPQDIKQSLISCVQSLENIPENEQDWHPGTNKQVLDLVHPSLFCFVNQTTRVINERNHLINLDDALKYIGLGQTIDINANTSLSNSQNKQQKLQKSYSQSNTYQWIPTEFNVSKDGRVKIESYINNLHPIQHKQLYQVIENICQHFIPLFSKVLTDLIDNQNKPNRIIVDPYKWYENESSSSSSNEDHEDDNDDDNHHHHRTIIQPDVGEFHMPSLTNSNIDLRGRKLQIIVKLANIILTPTNPAYPGGVWHIEGMENEHIIATGIYYYFNSNITQSNLQFRTAICEPNYEQDDRYGVDTIYGLQDELPLNQLLGEVITQENRCLVFPNLYQHRVAPFQLKDPTQPGQRKILVFFLVDPTIRILSTAHIPPQQSHWYCDIIRSIPVFNELPSLVVDKIMSYIDFPMTMDQAKQHREELMNERKYFISQNNELLFERPFSLCEH
;
A
#
# COMPACT_ATOMS: atom_id res chain seq x y z
N MET A 1 33.41 41.10 5.86
CA MET A 1 33.35 39.94 4.97
C MET A 1 34.60 39.07 5.12
N LYS A 2 35.81 39.64 4.96
CA LYS A 2 37.07 38.93 5.25
C LYS A 2 37.20 38.52 6.72
N ASP A 3 36.91 39.44 7.65
CA ASP A 3 36.92 39.14 9.11
C ASP A 3 35.84 38.12 9.52
N TYR A 4 34.73 38.06 8.79
CA TYR A 4 33.63 37.12 9.03
C TYR A 4 34.03 35.71 8.56
N LEU A 5 34.59 35.59 7.36
CA LEU A 5 35.14 34.35 6.82
C LEU A 5 36.34 33.84 7.62
N GLU A 6 37.20 34.73 8.12
CA GLU A 6 38.32 34.37 9.00
C GLU A 6 37.82 33.86 10.37
N SER A 7 36.74 34.42 10.91
CA SER A 7 36.11 33.91 12.15
C SER A 7 35.44 32.54 11.97
N GLU A 8 34.79 32.32 10.83
CA GLU A 8 34.09 31.07 10.50
C GLU A 8 35.09 29.92 10.22
N GLN A 9 36.15 30.21 9.47
CA GLN A 9 37.22 29.24 9.23
C GLN A 9 38.00 28.90 10.51
N LYS A 10 38.17 29.87 11.41
CA LYS A 10 38.79 29.64 12.72
C LYS A 10 37.94 28.68 13.56
N ILE A 11 36.62 28.92 13.64
CA ILE A 11 35.69 28.03 14.36
C ILE A 11 35.71 26.61 13.77
N LEU A 12 35.70 26.46 12.44
CA LEU A 12 35.77 25.15 11.79
C LEU A 12 37.10 24.44 12.05
N ASN A 13 38.22 25.16 12.04
CA ASN A 13 39.54 24.61 12.35
C ASN A 13 39.65 24.19 13.82
N ASP A 14 39.07 24.97 14.74
CA ASP A 14 39.05 24.66 16.18
C ASP A 14 38.20 23.41 16.45
N VAL A 15 37.07 23.24 15.75
CA VAL A 15 36.25 22.01 15.79
C VAL A 15 37.02 20.79 15.27
N GLN A 16 37.74 20.92 14.15
CA GLN A 16 38.52 19.81 13.57
C GLN A 16 39.72 19.41 14.46
N LEU A 17 40.43 20.40 15.02
CA LEU A 17 41.56 20.17 15.92
C LEU A 17 41.15 19.40 17.18
N LEU A 18 39.92 19.61 17.68
CA LEU A 18 39.38 18.89 18.83
C LEU A 18 38.97 17.46 18.51
N ILE A 19 38.43 17.22 17.32
CA ILE A 19 38.10 15.87 16.81
C ILE A 19 39.38 15.03 16.68
N ASP A 20 40.44 15.63 16.13
CA ASP A 20 41.72 14.95 15.88
C ASP A 20 42.49 14.64 17.18
N ASN A 21 42.17 15.31 18.28
CA ASN A 21 42.84 15.18 19.58
C ASN A 21 41.94 14.63 20.70
N ARG A 22 40.78 14.05 20.36
CA ARG A 22 39.75 13.57 21.30
C ARG A 22 40.28 12.67 22.44
N ASP A 23 41.35 11.92 22.19
CA ASP A 23 41.94 10.96 23.14
C ASP A 23 43.12 11.52 23.96
N LYS A 24 43.48 12.82 23.80
CA LYS A 24 44.72 13.41 24.35
C LYS A 24 44.55 14.69 25.16
N ILE A 25 43.34 15.19 25.36
CA ILE A 25 43.09 16.50 26.00
C ILE A 25 42.96 16.32 27.52
N LEU A 26 44.10 16.35 28.21
CA LEU A 26 44.20 16.46 29.67
C LEU A 26 45.11 17.63 30.10
N ASP A 27 45.46 18.55 29.18
CA ASP A 27 46.27 19.73 29.48
C ASP A 27 45.38 20.93 29.90
N PRO A 28 45.47 21.39 31.17
CA PRO A 28 44.68 22.51 31.69
C PRO A 28 44.92 23.85 30.99
N GLN A 29 46.05 24.01 30.29
CA GLN A 29 46.38 25.28 29.62
C GLN A 29 45.65 25.43 28.27
N ILE A 30 45.19 24.33 27.67
CA ILE A 30 44.39 24.30 26.42
C ILE A 30 42.90 24.57 26.71
N LEU A 31 42.46 24.38 27.95
CA LEU A 31 41.09 24.55 28.43
C LEU A 31 40.64 26.01 28.66
N LEU A 32 41.51 26.99 28.39
CA LEU A 32 41.21 28.41 28.65
C LEU A 32 40.46 29.12 27.50
N ASP A 33 40.33 28.49 26.33
CA ASP A 33 39.54 29.03 25.21
C ASP A 33 38.06 28.59 25.30
N THR A 34 37.18 29.57 25.35
CA THR A 34 35.78 29.46 25.84
C THR A 34 34.86 28.65 24.93
N GLN A 35 35.28 28.35 23.70
CA GLN A 35 34.54 27.54 22.73
C GLN A 35 34.88 26.04 22.85
N ILE A 36 36.09 25.72 23.33
CA ILE A 36 36.59 24.35 23.48
C ILE A 36 35.92 23.63 24.66
N LEU A 37 35.72 24.34 25.78
CA LEU A 37 35.06 23.79 26.98
C LEU A 37 33.58 23.44 26.74
N ALA A 38 32.87 24.26 25.95
CA ALA A 38 31.47 24.03 25.62
C ALA A 38 31.28 22.82 24.67
N LEU A 39 32.18 22.66 23.68
CA LEU A 39 32.19 21.48 22.80
C LEU A 39 32.68 20.22 23.52
N TRP A 40 33.61 20.33 24.47
CA TRP A 40 34.07 19.20 25.27
C TRP A 40 32.96 18.66 26.18
N LEU A 41 32.14 19.54 26.78
CA LEU A 41 30.94 19.16 27.53
C LEU A 41 29.85 18.53 26.64
N PHE A 42 29.79 18.90 25.35
CA PHE A 42 28.89 18.30 24.36
C PHE A 42 29.32 16.88 23.94
N LEU A 43 30.63 16.58 23.90
CA LEU A 43 31.18 15.29 23.45
C LEU A 43 31.33 14.23 24.56
N ASN A 44 31.10 14.59 25.83
CA ASN A 44 31.26 13.69 26.97
C ASN A 44 29.94 13.58 27.77
N SER A 45 29.07 12.67 27.36
CA SER A 45 27.71 12.48 27.89
C SER A 45 27.62 11.91 29.31
N ASP A 46 28.73 11.51 29.94
CA ASP A 46 28.73 10.81 31.24
C ASP A 46 28.98 11.69 32.47
N LEU A 47 28.95 13.01 32.34
CA LEU A 47 29.31 13.93 33.43
C LEU A 47 28.10 14.36 34.27
N ASN A 48 27.49 13.40 34.96
CA ASN A 48 26.39 13.66 35.90
C ASN A 48 26.78 14.40 37.19
N GLN A 49 28.04 14.86 37.37
CA GLN A 49 28.49 15.48 38.63
C GLN A 49 29.50 16.64 38.54
N ILE A 50 29.79 17.22 37.36
CA ILE A 50 30.73 18.36 37.31
C ILE A 50 30.01 19.71 37.46
N ASN A 51 29.87 20.06 38.73
CA ASN A 51 29.85 21.37 39.37
C ASN A 51 29.46 22.61 38.50
N THR A 52 28.27 23.13 38.79
CA THR A 52 27.67 24.38 38.29
C THR A 52 28.56 25.63 38.42
N GLU A 53 29.65 25.56 39.20
CA GLU A 53 30.62 26.65 39.38
C GLU A 53 31.49 26.92 38.14
N CYS A 54 31.78 25.91 37.30
CA CYS A 54 32.55 26.11 36.06
C CYS A 54 31.76 26.90 35.00
N LEU A 55 30.44 26.72 34.94
CA LEU A 55 29.54 27.43 34.01
C LEU A 55 29.43 28.94 34.34
N ALA A 56 29.68 29.32 35.59
CA ALA A 56 29.61 30.71 36.05
C ALA A 56 30.78 31.59 35.57
N GLN A 57 31.90 30.98 35.13
CA GLN A 57 33.12 31.71 34.73
C GLN A 57 33.16 32.11 33.25
N ILE A 58 32.11 31.78 32.48
CA ILE A 58 32.01 32.07 31.04
C ILE A 58 31.59 33.52 30.87
N SER A 59 32.48 34.35 30.33
CA SER A 59 32.41 35.82 30.44
C SER A 59 31.68 36.53 29.29
N THR A 60 31.37 35.84 28.19
CA THR A 60 30.70 36.46 27.03
C THR A 60 29.23 36.02 26.94
N SER A 61 28.36 36.97 26.56
CA SER A 61 26.92 36.73 26.35
C SER A 61 26.65 35.67 25.27
N GLU A 62 27.49 35.61 24.23
CA GLU A 62 27.42 34.62 23.15
C GLU A 62 27.74 33.20 23.61
N GLY A 63 28.76 33.01 24.46
CA GLY A 63 29.11 31.69 25.02
C GLY A 63 28.02 31.13 25.94
N LYS A 64 27.32 32.01 26.67
CA LYS A 64 26.15 31.62 27.49
C LYS A 64 24.96 31.19 26.64
N LEU A 65 24.72 31.85 25.50
CA LEU A 65 23.65 31.50 24.55
C LEU A 65 23.88 30.12 23.93
N ILE A 66 25.11 29.82 23.49
CA ILE A 66 25.47 28.50 22.91
C ILE A 66 25.29 27.37 23.94
N ILE A 67 25.68 27.59 25.19
CA ILE A 67 25.52 26.61 26.26
C ILE A 67 24.06 26.43 26.68
N VAL A 68 23.26 27.50 26.72
CA VAL A 68 21.82 27.41 26.97
C VAL A 68 21.11 26.69 25.82
N ALA A 69 21.54 26.91 24.57
CA ALA A 69 21.04 26.21 23.39
C ALA A 69 21.35 24.70 23.44
N ALA A 70 22.61 24.36 23.76
CA ALA A 70 23.06 22.98 23.92
C ALA A 70 22.38 22.29 25.12
N LEU A 71 22.28 22.96 26.27
CA LEU A 71 21.58 22.44 27.45
C LEU A 71 20.07 22.34 27.23
N ALA A 72 19.43 23.21 26.45
CA ALA A 72 18.02 23.07 26.09
C ALA A 72 17.78 21.89 25.13
N ALA A 73 18.69 21.68 24.18
CA ALA A 73 18.69 20.50 23.32
C ALA A 73 18.89 19.20 24.12
N ILE A 74 19.82 19.19 25.09
CA ILE A 74 20.10 18.04 25.97
C ILE A 74 18.96 17.81 26.98
N LYS A 75 18.42 18.85 27.60
CA LYS A 75 17.39 18.72 28.65
C LYS A 75 16.03 18.29 28.09
N ASN A 76 15.75 18.58 26.81
CA ASN A 76 14.60 17.98 26.11
C ASN A 76 14.84 16.51 25.70
N MET A 77 16.09 16.04 25.62
CA MET A 77 16.41 14.62 25.38
C MET A 77 16.38 13.76 26.65
N SER A 78 16.49 14.36 27.85
CA SER A 78 16.69 13.64 29.13
C SER A 78 15.48 13.63 30.09
N LEU A 79 14.34 14.23 29.72
CA LEU A 79 13.20 14.41 30.65
C LEU A 79 12.21 13.23 30.74
N LEU A 80 12.54 12.05 30.20
CA LEU A 80 11.75 10.84 30.41
C LEU A 80 12.67 9.78 31.01
N ASP A 81 12.33 9.34 32.22
CA ASP A 81 13.04 8.32 32.99
C ASP A 81 13.45 7.13 32.09
N GLU A 82 14.68 6.61 32.27
CA GLU A 82 15.07 5.34 31.65
C GLU A 82 14.04 4.26 32.00
N PRO A 83 13.29 3.71 31.04
CA PRO A 83 12.38 2.63 31.33
C PRO A 83 13.21 1.38 31.62
N THR A 84 12.98 0.80 32.80
CA THR A 84 13.41 -0.55 33.15
C THR A 84 13.07 -1.54 32.02
N GLU A 85 13.87 -2.60 31.85
CA GLU A 85 13.80 -3.71 30.87
C GLU A 85 12.42 -4.44 30.71
N GLU A 86 11.31 -3.91 31.22
CA GLU A 86 9.98 -4.35 30.84
C GLU A 86 9.72 -4.03 29.36
N ILE A 87 9.89 -5.05 28.52
CA ILE A 87 9.44 -5.17 27.13
C ILE A 87 8.27 -4.21 26.83
N LEU A 88 8.47 -3.35 25.82
CA LEU A 88 7.50 -2.41 25.30
C LEU A 88 6.12 -3.06 25.11
N LYS A 89 5.19 -2.84 26.03
CA LYS A 89 3.78 -3.19 25.82
C LYS A 89 3.08 -2.01 25.18
N ILE A 90 3.27 -1.86 23.87
CA ILE A 90 2.46 -0.95 23.05
C ILE A 90 1.02 -1.47 23.09
N ASP A 91 0.08 -0.59 23.42
CA ASP A 91 -1.33 -0.96 23.51
C ASP A 91 -1.95 -1.06 22.12
N PHE A 92 -1.99 -2.27 21.58
CA PHE A 92 -2.68 -2.61 20.33
C PHE A 92 -4.14 -3.05 20.57
N THR A 93 -4.77 -2.66 21.69
CA THR A 93 -6.16 -3.04 21.97
C THR A 93 -7.07 -2.62 20.80
N ASN A 94 -7.63 -3.62 20.12
CA ASN A 94 -8.52 -3.42 19.00
C ASN A 94 -9.89 -2.93 19.49
N GLN A 95 -10.32 -1.75 19.03
CA GLN A 95 -11.63 -1.16 19.36
C GLN A 95 -12.76 -1.62 18.42
N ASN A 96 -12.44 -2.40 17.39
CA ASN A 96 -13.37 -2.94 16.40
C ASN A 96 -13.52 -4.47 16.52
N ALA A 97 -13.45 -5.00 17.75
CA ALA A 97 -13.50 -6.45 18.01
C ALA A 97 -14.85 -7.10 17.67
N ASP A 98 -15.88 -6.30 17.35
CA ASP A 98 -17.19 -6.73 16.89
C ASP A 98 -17.25 -7.05 15.39
N LEU A 99 -16.24 -6.65 14.61
CA LEU A 99 -16.13 -6.99 13.20
C LEU A 99 -15.69 -8.45 13.00
N PRO A 100 -16.15 -9.12 11.93
CA PRO A 100 -15.67 -10.46 11.57
C PRO A 100 -14.22 -10.42 11.09
N SER A 101 -13.57 -11.59 11.10
CA SER A 101 -12.25 -11.74 10.48
C SER A 101 -12.35 -11.63 8.96
N PHE A 102 -11.45 -10.86 8.35
CA PHE A 102 -11.37 -10.72 6.90
C PHE A 102 -10.34 -11.69 6.29
N PRO A 103 -10.53 -12.12 5.03
CA PRO A 103 -9.56 -12.95 4.31
C PRO A 103 -8.34 -12.13 3.85
N HIS A 104 -7.14 -12.69 3.94
CA HIS A 104 -5.88 -12.02 3.58
C HIS A 104 -5.23 -12.65 2.31
N PRO A 105 -4.59 -11.87 1.41
CA PRO A 105 -3.84 -12.42 0.27
C PRO A 105 -2.57 -13.25 0.59
N PHE A 106 -2.03 -13.27 1.82
CA PHE A 106 -0.78 -14.00 2.11
C PHE A 106 -1.15 -15.39 2.64
N LEU A 107 -1.44 -16.32 1.72
CA LEU A 107 -1.75 -17.72 2.03
C LEU A 107 -0.49 -18.58 2.05
N SER A 108 -0.61 -19.84 2.49
CA SER A 108 0.52 -20.77 2.57
C SER A 108 1.11 -21.19 1.22
N GLY A 109 0.35 -21.03 0.14
CA GLY A 109 0.72 -21.45 -1.22
C GLY A 109 0.42 -22.92 -1.52
N ASN A 110 -0.41 -23.60 -0.71
CA ASN A 110 -0.83 -24.98 -0.97
C ASN A 110 -1.77 -25.07 -2.18
N TYR A 111 -1.87 -26.23 -2.83
CA TYR A 111 -2.75 -26.44 -4.01
C TYR A 111 -4.24 -26.16 -3.73
N GLY A 112 -4.69 -26.32 -2.48
CA GLY A 112 -6.04 -25.95 -2.04
C GLY A 112 -6.25 -24.44 -1.76
N ASP A 113 -5.19 -23.63 -1.73
CA ASP A 113 -5.27 -22.19 -1.44
C ASP A 113 -5.78 -21.43 -2.68
N GLY A 114 -6.52 -20.34 -2.49
CA GLY A 114 -7.04 -19.51 -3.59
C GLY A 114 -8.53 -19.72 -3.87
N LYS A 115 -9.04 -19.12 -4.95
CA LYS A 115 -10.46 -19.21 -5.33
C LYS A 115 -10.73 -20.44 -6.19
N ILE A 116 -11.96 -20.98 -6.11
CA ILE A 116 -12.39 -22.06 -7.02
C ILE A 116 -12.34 -21.53 -8.46
N PRO A 117 -11.66 -22.22 -9.39
CA PRO A 117 -11.48 -21.75 -10.75
C PRO A 117 -12.82 -21.60 -11.48
N LYS A 118 -12.92 -20.54 -12.28
CA LYS A 118 -14.08 -20.25 -13.13
C LYS A 118 -13.89 -20.87 -14.50
N SER A 119 -14.94 -21.43 -15.09
CA SER A 119 -14.85 -21.91 -16.46
C SER A 119 -14.60 -20.75 -17.43
N LEU A 120 -14.01 -21.05 -18.60
CA LEU A 120 -13.80 -20.05 -19.66
C LEU A 120 -15.10 -19.38 -20.11
N ILE A 121 -16.22 -20.11 -20.07
CA ILE A 121 -17.55 -19.58 -20.37
C ILE A 121 -17.96 -18.56 -19.30
N GLU A 122 -17.78 -18.86 -18.01
CA GLU A 122 -18.09 -17.92 -16.93
C GLU A 122 -17.25 -16.65 -17.03
N LEU A 123 -15.94 -16.77 -17.35
CA LEU A 123 -15.07 -15.61 -17.55
C LEU A 123 -15.55 -14.73 -18.72
N ARG A 124 -16.00 -15.33 -19.83
CA ARG A 124 -16.60 -14.59 -20.97
C ARG A 124 -17.91 -13.90 -20.58
N MET A 125 -18.76 -14.55 -19.77
CA MET A 125 -19.99 -13.94 -19.25
C MET A 125 -19.68 -12.75 -18.35
N MET A 126 -18.71 -12.88 -17.44
CA MET A 126 -18.26 -11.78 -16.59
C MET A 126 -17.71 -10.62 -17.41
N ASN A 127 -16.92 -10.90 -18.45
CA ASN A 127 -16.41 -9.89 -19.38
C ASN A 127 -17.55 -9.15 -20.10
N LEU A 128 -18.56 -9.87 -20.62
CA LEU A 128 -19.74 -9.26 -21.24
C LEU A 128 -20.50 -8.36 -20.24
N SER A 129 -20.73 -8.84 -19.02
CA SER A 129 -21.35 -8.06 -17.94
C SER A 129 -20.58 -6.77 -17.65
N GLY A 130 -19.26 -6.88 -17.46
CA GLY A 130 -18.36 -5.74 -17.25
C GLY A 130 -18.39 -4.74 -18.41
N ASN A 131 -18.37 -5.20 -19.66
CA ASN A 131 -18.45 -4.34 -20.84
C ASN A 131 -19.77 -3.58 -20.93
N ILE A 132 -20.90 -4.20 -20.55
CA ILE A 132 -22.18 -3.51 -20.48
C ILE A 132 -22.15 -2.47 -19.35
N ARG A 133 -21.68 -2.84 -18.15
CA ARG A 133 -21.63 -1.96 -16.97
C ARG A 133 -20.64 -0.80 -17.12
N ASN A 134 -19.61 -0.93 -17.98
CA ASN A 134 -18.73 0.16 -18.36
C ASN A 134 -19.39 1.23 -19.25
N LYS A 135 -20.54 0.94 -19.86
CA LYS A 135 -21.27 1.96 -20.64
C LYS A 135 -21.89 2.97 -19.68
N SER A 136 -21.71 4.26 -19.96
CA SER A 136 -22.34 5.34 -19.19
C SER A 136 -23.85 5.10 -19.06
N LYS A 137 -24.36 5.20 -17.82
CA LYS A 137 -25.79 5.03 -17.49
C LYS A 137 -26.37 3.69 -17.95
N TRP A 138 -25.58 2.61 -17.89
CA TRP A 138 -26.03 1.26 -18.26
C TRP A 138 -27.33 0.84 -17.54
N PHE A 139 -27.50 1.25 -16.29
CA PHE A 139 -28.64 0.94 -15.43
C PHE A 139 -29.95 1.63 -15.87
N GLU A 140 -29.88 2.80 -16.51
CA GLU A 140 -31.03 3.42 -17.18
C GLU A 140 -31.31 2.68 -18.50
N LYS A 141 -30.23 2.43 -19.26
CA LYS A 141 -30.29 1.81 -20.60
C LYS A 141 -30.80 0.38 -20.58
N MET A 142 -30.54 -0.39 -19.52
CA MET A 142 -31.02 -1.78 -19.42
C MET A 142 -32.55 -1.87 -19.31
N GLN A 143 -33.22 -0.80 -18.89
CA GLN A 143 -34.69 -0.72 -18.81
C GLN A 143 -35.32 -0.49 -20.19
N ASP A 144 -34.55 -0.06 -21.18
CA ASP A 144 -35.00 0.10 -22.56
C ASP A 144 -34.85 -1.23 -23.31
N GLN A 145 -35.98 -1.83 -23.68
CA GLN A 145 -36.00 -3.10 -24.37
C GLN A 145 -35.31 -3.06 -25.74
N ILE A 146 -35.32 -1.92 -26.44
CA ILE A 146 -34.63 -1.77 -27.73
C ILE A 146 -33.13 -1.85 -27.52
N ILE A 147 -32.61 -1.15 -26.50
CA ILE A 147 -31.18 -1.17 -26.17
C ILE A 147 -30.78 -2.56 -25.66
N ARG A 148 -31.57 -3.17 -24.79
CA ARG A 148 -31.32 -4.53 -24.26
C ARG A 148 -31.29 -5.57 -25.39
N ASN A 149 -32.24 -5.51 -26.32
CA ASN A 149 -32.24 -6.37 -27.52
C ASN A 149 -31.01 -6.14 -28.39
N LYS A 150 -30.57 -4.88 -28.53
CA LYS A 150 -29.35 -4.55 -29.27
C LYS A 150 -28.12 -5.17 -28.60
N TRP A 151 -27.97 -5.04 -27.27
CA TRP A 151 -26.87 -5.68 -26.54
C TRP A 151 -26.88 -7.20 -26.69
N LYS A 152 -28.08 -7.82 -26.67
CA LYS A 152 -28.21 -9.27 -26.90
C LYS A 152 -27.72 -9.67 -28.29
N GLN A 153 -28.09 -8.93 -29.34
CA GLN A 153 -27.62 -9.21 -30.70
C GLN A 153 -26.11 -8.98 -30.85
N GLU A 154 -25.58 -7.86 -30.35
CA GLU A 154 -24.14 -7.58 -30.34
C GLU A 154 -23.36 -8.70 -29.61
N ALA A 155 -23.89 -9.20 -28.48
CA ALA A 155 -23.27 -10.28 -27.72
C ALA A 155 -23.28 -11.62 -28.48
N LEU A 156 -24.40 -11.98 -29.14
CA LEU A 156 -24.49 -13.20 -29.95
C LEU A 156 -23.46 -13.21 -31.09
N GLU A 157 -23.14 -12.06 -31.66
CA GLU A 157 -22.18 -11.93 -32.75
C GLU A 157 -20.71 -11.95 -32.28
N GLN A 158 -20.42 -11.47 -31.05
CA GLN A 158 -19.05 -11.08 -30.67
C GLN A 158 -18.47 -11.86 -29.48
N SER A 159 -19.29 -12.52 -28.66
CA SER A 159 -18.85 -13.08 -27.36
C SER A 159 -18.61 -14.59 -27.36
N SER A 160 -19.01 -15.31 -28.42
CA SER A 160 -19.03 -16.78 -28.47
C SER A 160 -19.82 -17.42 -27.31
N LEU A 161 -20.80 -16.70 -26.75
CA LEU A 161 -21.73 -17.17 -25.72
C LEU A 161 -23.05 -17.64 -26.35
N SER A 162 -23.70 -18.61 -25.73
CA SER A 162 -25.04 -19.05 -26.10
C SER A 162 -26.10 -18.01 -25.74
N GLU A 163 -27.27 -18.09 -26.38
CA GLU A 163 -28.40 -17.21 -26.05
C GLU A 163 -28.77 -17.29 -24.56
N LYS A 164 -28.77 -18.50 -23.99
CA LYS A 164 -29.07 -18.74 -22.58
C LYS A 164 -28.04 -18.10 -21.64
N GLN A 165 -26.75 -18.15 -21.98
CA GLN A 165 -25.68 -17.50 -21.22
C GLN A 165 -25.79 -15.97 -21.27
N ILE A 166 -26.15 -15.42 -22.44
CA ILE A 166 -26.38 -13.98 -22.60
C ILE A 166 -27.61 -13.55 -21.80
N ASP A 167 -28.69 -14.33 -21.84
CA ASP A 167 -29.90 -14.06 -21.05
C ASP A 167 -29.61 -14.09 -19.55
N TYR A 168 -28.76 -15.01 -19.08
CA TYR A 168 -28.26 -15.02 -17.71
C TYR A 168 -27.53 -13.70 -17.38
N VAL A 169 -26.58 -13.28 -18.22
CA VAL A 169 -25.85 -12.01 -18.00
C VAL A 169 -26.82 -10.83 -17.94
N LEU A 170 -27.77 -10.77 -18.86
CA LEU A 170 -28.76 -9.68 -18.90
C LEU A 170 -29.74 -9.70 -17.73
N ALA A 171 -30.01 -10.85 -17.12
CA ALA A 171 -30.77 -10.97 -15.88
C ALA A 171 -29.91 -10.55 -14.67
N GLU A 172 -28.64 -10.94 -14.64
CA GLU A 172 -27.70 -10.59 -13.56
C GLU A 172 -27.46 -9.07 -13.45
N LEU A 173 -27.56 -8.33 -14.56
CA LEU A 173 -27.54 -6.86 -14.54
C LEU A 173 -28.60 -6.25 -13.60
N GLU A 174 -29.75 -6.92 -13.41
CA GLU A 174 -30.78 -6.45 -12.47
C GLU A 174 -30.32 -6.55 -11.03
N TYR A 175 -29.57 -7.62 -10.68
CA TYR A 175 -28.92 -7.74 -9.38
C TYR A 175 -27.90 -6.62 -9.18
N TYR A 176 -26.99 -6.41 -10.15
CA TYR A 176 -26.01 -5.33 -10.03
C TYR A 176 -26.65 -3.95 -9.88
N ASN A 177 -27.78 -3.70 -10.54
CA ASN A 177 -28.52 -2.46 -10.38
C ASN A 177 -29.17 -2.35 -8.99
N SER A 178 -29.67 -3.46 -8.43
CA SER A 178 -30.31 -3.49 -7.11
C SER A 178 -29.36 -3.17 -5.95
N ILE A 179 -28.06 -3.44 -6.10
CA ILE A 179 -27.05 -3.18 -5.08
C ILE A 179 -26.36 -1.81 -5.23
N ARG A 180 -26.68 -1.07 -6.31
CA ARG A 180 -26.20 0.30 -6.49
C ARG A 180 -26.70 1.18 -5.36
N ASP A 181 -25.85 2.09 -4.94
CA ASP A 181 -26.17 3.06 -3.91
C ASP A 181 -25.76 4.44 -4.42
N GLN A 182 -26.76 5.18 -4.90
CA GLN A 182 -26.57 6.46 -5.56
C GLN A 182 -25.62 6.34 -6.76
N SER A 183 -24.45 6.97 -6.70
CA SER A 183 -23.41 6.92 -7.74
C SER A 183 -22.43 5.76 -7.55
N MET A 184 -22.53 4.99 -6.45
CA MET A 184 -21.67 3.84 -6.18
C MET A 184 -22.24 2.58 -6.82
N GLU A 185 -21.40 1.88 -7.55
CA GLU A 185 -21.77 0.66 -8.27
C GLU A 185 -20.62 -0.35 -8.29
N MET A 186 -20.97 -1.63 -8.41
CA MET A 186 -19.96 -2.66 -8.61
C MET A 186 -19.35 -2.50 -10.02
N SER A 187 -18.03 -2.54 -10.10
CA SER A 187 -17.23 -2.48 -11.31
C SER A 187 -17.17 -3.85 -12.00
N VAL A 188 -16.30 -4.02 -13.00
CA VAL A 188 -16.25 -5.20 -13.87
C VAL A 188 -16.13 -6.53 -13.10
N ASP A 189 -15.39 -6.53 -12.00
CA ASP A 189 -15.16 -7.71 -11.16
C ASP A 189 -15.99 -7.67 -9.87
N ASP A 190 -16.43 -8.85 -9.42
CA ASP A 190 -17.15 -8.99 -8.15
C ASP A 190 -16.28 -8.46 -7.00
N GLY A 191 -16.86 -7.70 -6.06
CA GLY A 191 -16.11 -7.12 -4.93
C GLY A 191 -15.28 -5.87 -5.28
N VAL A 192 -15.22 -5.46 -6.55
CA VAL A 192 -14.62 -4.17 -6.95
C VAL A 192 -15.73 -3.14 -7.07
N TRP A 193 -15.64 -2.03 -6.34
CA TRP A 193 -16.63 -0.95 -6.36
C TRP A 193 -16.06 0.33 -6.93
N GLN A 194 -16.88 1.08 -7.66
CA GLN A 194 -16.50 2.34 -8.28
C GLN A 194 -17.58 3.41 -8.15
N SER A 195 -17.17 4.66 -8.40
CA SER A 195 -18.06 5.79 -8.64
C SER A 195 -17.32 6.88 -9.39
N ASP A 196 -17.95 7.50 -10.39
CA ASP A 196 -17.38 8.60 -11.16
C ASP A 196 -17.84 9.99 -10.64
N GLU A 197 -18.74 10.02 -9.66
CA GLU A 197 -19.38 11.24 -9.13
C GLU A 197 -19.27 11.34 -7.60
N LEU A 198 -18.40 10.52 -6.99
CA LEU A 198 -18.29 10.41 -5.54
C LEU A 198 -17.74 11.68 -4.88
N ILE A 199 -16.80 12.35 -5.55
CA ILE A 199 -16.10 13.53 -5.01
C ILE A 199 -16.65 14.79 -5.67
N PRO A 200 -17.28 15.70 -4.89
CA PRO A 200 -17.70 17.01 -5.35
C PRO A 200 -16.57 17.83 -6.00
N GLN A 201 -16.94 18.63 -7.00
CA GLN A 201 -15.99 19.40 -7.82
C GLN A 201 -15.18 20.43 -7.01
N ASP A 202 -15.76 21.01 -5.96
CA ASP A 202 -15.10 21.97 -5.06
C ASP A 202 -14.02 21.28 -4.19
N ILE A 203 -14.28 20.06 -3.72
CA ILE A 203 -13.30 19.24 -2.99
C ILE A 203 -12.15 18.85 -3.93
N LYS A 204 -12.46 18.41 -5.15
CA LYS A 204 -11.45 18.12 -6.17
C LYS A 204 -10.58 19.35 -6.48
N GLN A 205 -11.19 20.51 -6.68
CA GLN A 205 -10.44 21.74 -6.97
C GLN A 205 -9.53 22.12 -5.79
N SER A 206 -10.02 21.93 -4.56
CA SER A 206 -9.21 22.13 -3.35
C SER A 206 -8.03 21.14 -3.30
N LEU A 207 -8.23 19.87 -3.67
CA LEU A 207 -7.15 18.89 -3.77
C LEU A 207 -6.09 19.34 -4.77
N ILE A 208 -6.49 19.69 -5.99
CA ILE A 208 -5.57 20.14 -7.05
C ILE A 208 -4.77 21.36 -6.57
N SER A 209 -5.44 22.35 -5.97
CA SER A 209 -4.79 23.55 -5.45
C SER A 209 -3.82 23.27 -4.30
N CYS A 210 -4.18 22.40 -3.36
CA CYS A 210 -3.30 22.04 -2.25
C CYS A 210 -2.10 21.19 -2.68
N VAL A 211 -2.27 20.30 -3.66
CA VAL A 211 -1.21 19.42 -4.15
C VAL A 211 -0.14 20.19 -4.94
N GLN A 212 -0.46 21.36 -5.50
CA GLN A 212 0.52 22.21 -6.20
C GLN A 212 1.75 22.56 -5.34
N SER A 213 1.63 22.68 -4.01
CA SER A 213 2.79 22.95 -3.16
C SER A 213 3.76 21.77 -3.08
N LEU A 214 3.31 20.56 -3.38
CA LEU A 214 4.14 19.35 -3.45
C LEU A 214 4.73 19.15 -4.86
N GLU A 215 4.03 19.63 -5.90
CA GLU A 215 4.45 19.51 -7.30
C GLU A 215 5.47 20.58 -7.70
N ASN A 216 5.27 21.81 -7.23
CA ASN A 216 6.03 22.99 -7.65
C ASN A 216 7.25 23.23 -6.74
N ILE A 217 8.02 22.18 -6.50
CA ILE A 217 9.31 22.24 -5.80
C ILE A 217 10.47 22.27 -6.81
N PRO A 218 11.68 22.73 -6.42
CA PRO A 218 12.86 22.70 -7.28
C PRO A 218 13.11 21.32 -7.91
N GLU A 219 13.56 21.27 -9.18
CA GLU A 219 13.72 20.01 -9.92
C GLU A 219 14.67 19.01 -9.21
N ASN A 220 15.69 19.52 -8.53
CA ASN A 220 16.64 18.71 -7.75
C ASN A 220 16.04 18.15 -6.45
N GLU A 221 14.89 18.66 -6.01
CA GLU A 221 14.16 18.20 -4.81
C GLU A 221 13.00 17.26 -5.17
N GLN A 222 12.64 17.15 -6.45
CA GLN A 222 11.61 16.23 -6.92
C GLN A 222 11.97 14.78 -6.64
N ASP A 223 11.03 14.06 -6.03
CA ASP A 223 11.19 12.66 -5.68
C ASP A 223 10.67 11.75 -6.79
N TRP A 224 11.54 11.45 -7.75
CA TRP A 224 11.22 10.53 -8.83
C TRP A 224 11.33 9.08 -8.36
N HIS A 225 10.28 8.29 -8.61
CA HIS A 225 10.25 6.88 -8.23
C HIS A 225 11.40 6.11 -8.90
N PRO A 226 12.19 5.33 -8.14
CA PRO A 226 13.32 4.58 -8.68
C PRO A 226 12.94 3.69 -9.87
N GLY A 227 13.78 3.67 -10.91
CA GLY A 227 13.59 2.79 -12.07
C GLY A 227 12.48 3.18 -13.06
N THR A 228 11.84 4.35 -12.89
CA THR A 228 10.71 4.78 -13.75
C THR A 228 11.06 5.77 -14.86
N ASN A 229 12.35 5.97 -15.13
CA ASN A 229 12.82 6.93 -16.14
C ASN A 229 12.21 8.35 -15.99
N LYS A 230 12.08 8.83 -14.74
CA LYS A 230 11.41 10.09 -14.38
C LYS A 230 9.99 10.21 -14.94
N GLN A 231 9.20 9.14 -14.88
CA GLN A 231 7.78 9.17 -15.25
C GLN A 231 6.86 9.12 -14.04
N VAL A 232 7.29 8.56 -12.91
CA VAL A 232 6.47 8.50 -11.70
C VAL A 232 7.05 9.47 -10.67
N LEU A 233 6.30 10.51 -10.35
CA LEU A 233 6.64 11.50 -9.33
C LEU A 233 5.89 11.17 -8.04
N ASP A 234 6.64 10.85 -7.00
CA ASP A 234 6.13 10.55 -5.67
C ASP A 234 5.95 11.86 -4.90
N LEU A 235 4.71 12.17 -4.49
CA LEU A 235 4.41 13.37 -3.71
C LEU A 235 4.26 13.04 -2.22
N VAL A 236 3.56 11.94 -1.94
CA VAL A 236 3.49 11.30 -0.62
C VAL A 236 3.60 9.80 -0.90
N HIS A 237 4.74 9.20 -0.57
CA HIS A 237 4.97 7.78 -0.83
C HIS A 237 5.31 7.01 0.45
N PRO A 238 4.62 5.91 0.77
CA PRO A 238 4.75 5.24 2.07
C PRO A 238 6.09 4.55 2.30
N SER A 239 6.86 4.25 1.24
CA SER A 239 8.21 3.71 1.37
C SER A 239 9.27 4.73 1.80
N LEU A 240 9.02 6.03 1.62
CA LEU A 240 9.94 7.07 2.08
C LEU A 240 9.69 7.30 3.59
N PHE A 241 10.75 7.42 4.40
CA PHE A 241 10.64 7.51 5.86
C PHE A 241 9.72 6.44 6.47
N CYS A 242 9.79 5.20 5.95
CA CYS A 242 9.09 4.06 6.52
C CYS A 242 9.67 3.68 7.89
N PHE A 243 9.02 2.76 8.59
CA PHE A 243 9.60 2.19 9.81
C PHE A 243 10.78 1.30 9.42
N VAL A 244 11.89 1.43 10.15
CA VAL A 244 13.10 0.63 10.00
C VAL A 244 13.45 0.04 11.37
N ASN A 245 13.45 -1.29 11.46
CA ASN A 245 13.74 -2.01 12.69
C ASN A 245 15.09 -1.59 13.28
N GLN A 246 15.14 -1.39 14.61
CA GLN A 246 16.32 -0.91 15.35
C GLN A 246 16.83 0.51 14.99
N THR A 247 16.20 1.20 14.04
CA THR A 247 16.57 2.57 13.64
C THR A 247 15.47 3.58 13.96
N THR A 248 14.22 3.25 13.65
CA THR A 248 13.08 4.12 13.93
C THR A 248 12.79 4.19 15.42
N ARG A 249 12.62 5.41 15.94
CA ARG A 249 12.21 5.64 17.33
C ARG A 249 10.70 5.50 17.50
N VAL A 250 10.30 4.92 18.62
CA VAL A 250 8.91 4.67 19.00
C VAL A 250 8.67 5.24 20.40
N ILE A 251 7.55 5.95 20.56
CA ILE A 251 7.05 6.43 21.85
C ILE A 251 6.24 5.31 22.51
N ASN A 252 6.54 5.04 23.79
CA ASN A 252 5.96 3.94 24.55
C ASN A 252 5.46 4.39 25.93
N GLU A 253 4.73 5.49 25.96
CA GLU A 253 4.03 5.91 27.18
C GLU A 253 2.61 5.36 27.16
N ARG A 254 2.26 4.54 28.17
CA ARG A 254 0.98 3.80 28.26
C ARG A 254 -0.29 4.64 28.03
N ASN A 255 -0.22 5.97 28.11
CA ASN A 255 -1.35 6.88 27.92
C ASN A 255 -1.05 8.06 26.98
N HIS A 256 0.09 8.07 26.28
CA HIS A 256 0.46 9.22 25.44
C HIS A 256 0.71 8.81 23.99
N LEU A 257 -0.30 9.00 23.15
CA LEU A 257 -0.22 8.85 21.70
C LEU A 257 0.08 10.20 21.06
N ILE A 258 0.89 10.17 20.00
CA ILE A 258 1.20 11.36 19.19
C ILE A 258 -0.06 11.75 18.41
N ASN A 259 -0.63 12.89 18.78
CA ASN A 259 -1.72 13.50 18.01
C ASN A 259 -1.16 14.40 16.90
N LEU A 260 -2.02 14.77 15.94
CA LEU A 260 -1.66 15.60 14.79
C LEU A 260 -1.09 16.98 15.18
N ASP A 261 -1.69 17.63 16.18
CA ASP A 261 -1.34 19.01 16.57
C ASP A 261 0.03 19.10 17.28
N ASP A 262 0.42 18.03 17.97
CA ASP A 262 1.66 17.95 18.75
C ASP A 262 2.77 17.16 18.06
N ALA A 263 2.52 16.56 16.88
CA ALA A 263 3.44 15.63 16.21
C ALA A 263 4.89 16.13 16.10
N LEU A 264 5.07 17.42 15.77
CA LEU A 264 6.39 18.02 15.62
C LEU A 264 7.18 18.15 16.93
N LYS A 265 6.50 18.16 18.09
CA LYS A 265 7.15 18.23 19.41
C LYS A 265 7.84 16.92 19.79
N TYR A 266 7.47 15.82 19.14
CA TYR A 266 8.01 14.49 19.41
C TYR A 266 9.22 14.14 18.55
N ILE A 267 9.59 14.98 17.60
CA ILE A 267 10.73 14.73 16.73
C ILE A 267 12.00 14.61 17.60
N GLY A 268 12.76 13.54 17.39
CA GLY A 268 13.95 13.23 18.19
C GLY A 268 13.69 12.38 19.43
N LEU A 269 12.44 12.25 19.87
CA LEU A 269 12.06 11.51 21.09
C LEU A 269 11.81 10.01 20.81
N GLY A 270 11.65 9.25 21.88
CA GLY A 270 11.37 7.81 21.85
C GLY A 270 12.64 6.95 21.80
N GLN A 271 12.44 5.64 21.72
CA GLN A 271 13.52 4.65 21.70
C GLN A 271 13.39 3.72 20.49
N THR A 272 14.52 3.21 20.01
CA THR A 272 14.51 2.17 18.98
C THR A 272 14.00 0.87 19.57
N ILE A 273 13.35 0.07 18.74
CA ILE A 273 12.83 -1.24 19.14
C ILE A 273 13.39 -2.31 18.21
N ASP A 274 13.52 -3.53 18.72
CA ASP A 274 13.75 -4.71 17.89
C ASP A 274 12.47 -5.56 17.85
N ILE A 275 11.74 -5.50 16.73
CA ILE A 275 10.51 -6.27 16.54
C ILE A 275 10.76 -7.78 16.53
N ASN A 276 12.01 -8.20 16.33
CA ASN A 276 12.40 -9.61 16.25
C ASN A 276 12.80 -10.23 17.60
N ALA A 277 12.97 -9.41 18.65
CA ALA A 277 13.50 -9.86 19.93
C ALA A 277 12.66 -10.98 20.58
N ASN A 278 11.33 -10.94 20.42
CA ASN A 278 10.41 -11.93 21.00
C ASN A 278 10.16 -13.16 20.10
N THR A 279 10.42 -13.05 18.80
CA THR A 279 10.14 -14.12 17.81
C THR A 279 11.07 -15.33 18.02
N SER A 280 12.28 -15.07 18.51
CA SER A 280 13.34 -16.03 18.86
C SER A 280 12.96 -17.06 19.94
N LEU A 281 11.89 -16.78 20.72
CA LEU A 281 11.46 -17.64 21.83
C LEU A 281 10.38 -18.66 21.44
N SER A 282 9.84 -18.60 20.22
CA SER A 282 8.74 -19.47 19.76
C SER A 282 9.22 -20.65 18.88
N ASN A 283 9.80 -21.67 19.52
CA ASN A 283 10.28 -22.89 18.83
C ASN A 283 9.18 -23.84 18.33
N SER A 284 7.90 -23.46 18.37
CA SER A 284 6.76 -24.32 18.05
C SER A 284 6.19 -24.15 16.63
N GLN A 285 6.78 -23.33 15.77
CA GLN A 285 6.28 -23.11 14.41
C GLN A 285 6.66 -24.26 13.47
N ASN A 286 5.69 -24.76 12.70
CA ASN A 286 5.92 -25.78 11.68
C ASN A 286 6.68 -25.21 10.45
N LYS A 287 7.22 -26.10 9.59
CA LYS A 287 8.05 -25.71 8.44
C LYS A 287 7.29 -24.82 7.43
N GLN A 288 6.00 -25.06 7.23
CA GLN A 288 5.15 -24.27 6.32
C GLN A 288 4.92 -22.84 6.80
N GLN A 289 4.62 -22.63 8.09
CA GLN A 289 4.47 -21.28 8.67
C GLN A 289 5.77 -20.48 8.61
N LYS A 290 6.93 -21.13 8.79
CA LYS A 290 8.23 -20.48 8.63
C LYS A 290 8.51 -20.08 7.19
N LEU A 291 8.14 -20.93 6.22
CA LEU A 291 8.28 -20.63 4.80
C LEU A 291 7.38 -19.46 4.41
N GLN A 292 6.08 -19.50 4.77
CA GLN A 292 5.13 -18.41 4.54
C GLN A 292 5.68 -17.08 5.03
N LYS A 293 6.04 -16.99 6.32
CA LYS A 293 6.62 -15.77 6.90
C LYS A 293 7.88 -15.28 6.20
N SER A 294 8.72 -16.19 5.69
CA SER A 294 9.98 -15.82 5.01
C SER A 294 9.76 -15.07 3.71
N TYR A 295 8.60 -15.28 3.05
CA TYR A 295 8.24 -14.60 1.83
C TYR A 295 7.02 -13.71 1.98
N SER A 296 6.48 -13.45 3.19
CA SER A 296 5.28 -12.61 3.37
C SER A 296 5.46 -11.44 4.34
N GLN A 297 6.35 -11.57 5.31
CA GLN A 297 6.58 -10.55 6.35
C GLN A 297 7.98 -9.95 6.20
N SER A 298 8.06 -8.63 6.28
CA SER A 298 9.35 -7.96 6.45
C SER A 298 9.73 -7.95 7.94
N ASN A 299 10.97 -8.33 8.23
CA ASN A 299 11.55 -8.21 9.58
C ASN A 299 12.33 -6.91 9.78
N THR A 300 12.39 -6.07 8.74
CA THR A 300 13.19 -4.86 8.69
C THR A 300 12.32 -3.62 8.50
N TYR A 301 11.32 -3.69 7.62
CA TYR A 301 10.59 -2.53 7.13
C TYR A 301 9.09 -2.64 7.34
N GLN A 302 8.42 -1.52 7.59
CA GLN A 302 6.96 -1.46 7.61
C GLN A 302 6.49 -0.10 7.09
N TRP A 303 5.50 -0.08 6.20
CA TRP A 303 4.75 1.14 5.95
C TRP A 303 3.99 1.60 7.21
N ILE A 304 4.00 2.91 7.45
CA ILE A 304 3.43 3.49 8.68
C ILE A 304 2.04 4.06 8.37
N PRO A 305 0.94 3.43 8.83
CA PRO A 305 -0.39 3.99 8.71
C PRO A 305 -0.57 5.24 9.56
N THR A 306 -1.55 6.03 9.17
CA THR A 306 -2.09 7.17 9.91
C THR A 306 -3.38 6.80 10.61
N GLU A 307 -3.64 7.39 11.78
CA GLU A 307 -4.86 7.17 12.54
C GLU A 307 -6.01 8.04 12.00
N PHE A 308 -7.12 7.39 11.68
CA PHE A 308 -8.36 8.01 11.25
C PHE A 308 -9.47 7.64 12.23
N ASN A 309 -10.31 8.60 12.59
CA ASN A 309 -11.51 8.39 13.36
C ASN A 309 -12.73 8.71 12.50
N VAL A 310 -13.63 7.74 12.36
CA VAL A 310 -14.90 7.90 11.66
C VAL A 310 -15.99 8.04 12.71
N SER A 311 -16.65 9.19 12.75
CA SER A 311 -17.75 9.41 13.69
C SER A 311 -18.99 8.59 13.30
N LYS A 312 -19.98 8.53 14.20
CA LYS A 312 -21.25 7.80 13.95
C LYS A 312 -22.08 8.38 12.80
N ASP A 313 -21.92 9.67 12.51
CA ASP A 313 -22.51 10.35 11.36
C ASP A 313 -21.63 10.28 10.09
N GLY A 314 -20.51 9.56 10.14
CA GLY A 314 -19.63 9.33 8.99
C GLY A 314 -18.61 10.43 8.73
N ARG A 315 -18.48 11.43 9.60
CA ARG A 315 -17.42 12.43 9.49
C ARG A 315 -16.08 11.81 9.81
N VAL A 316 -15.06 12.16 9.01
CA VAL A 316 -13.71 11.64 9.18
C VAL A 316 -12.80 12.69 9.78
N LYS A 317 -11.99 12.28 10.76
CA LYS A 317 -10.92 13.09 11.34
C LYS A 317 -9.61 12.31 11.31
N ILE A 318 -8.55 12.94 10.84
CA ILE A 318 -7.18 12.45 10.97
C ILE A 318 -6.68 12.80 12.38
N GLU A 319 -6.30 11.78 13.16
CA GLU A 319 -5.88 11.94 14.56
C GLU A 319 -4.36 12.04 14.72
N SER A 320 -3.56 11.50 13.79
CA SER A 320 -2.10 11.56 13.78
C SER A 320 -1.56 12.05 12.43
N TYR A 321 -0.27 12.39 12.33
CA TYR A 321 0.27 12.92 11.07
C TYR A 321 0.29 11.87 9.95
N ILE A 322 0.15 12.31 8.69
CA ILE A 322 0.38 11.50 7.50
C ILE A 322 1.88 11.44 7.24
N ASN A 323 2.44 10.22 7.14
CA ASN A 323 3.85 10.04 6.84
C ASN A 323 4.21 10.78 5.54
N ASN A 324 5.32 11.54 5.56
CA ASN A 324 5.78 12.41 4.46
C ASN A 324 4.92 13.62 4.14
N LEU A 325 3.94 13.98 4.99
CA LEU A 325 3.16 15.19 4.80
C LEU A 325 3.23 16.09 6.03
N HIS A 326 3.96 17.20 5.94
CA HIS A 326 4.18 18.11 7.06
C HIS A 326 2.84 18.67 7.62
N PRO A 327 2.52 18.44 8.91
CA PRO A 327 1.18 18.70 9.47
C PRO A 327 0.80 20.19 9.54
N ILE A 328 1.77 21.09 9.73
CA ILE A 328 1.53 22.55 9.74
C ILE A 328 1.52 23.13 8.31
N GLN A 329 2.57 22.90 7.52
CA GLN A 329 2.71 23.46 6.18
C GLN A 329 1.57 23.03 5.23
N HIS A 330 1.07 21.79 5.36
CA HIS A 330 0.02 21.25 4.50
C HIS A 330 -1.32 21.06 5.23
N LYS A 331 -1.59 21.86 6.27
CA LYS A 331 -2.83 21.76 7.07
C LYS A 331 -4.12 21.73 6.24
N GLN A 332 -4.20 22.50 5.16
CA GLN A 332 -5.36 22.51 4.27
C GLN A 332 -5.49 21.18 3.49
N LEU A 333 -4.38 20.58 3.08
CA LEU A 333 -4.40 19.28 2.40
C LEU A 333 -4.90 18.16 3.32
N TYR A 334 -4.56 18.19 4.62
CA TYR A 334 -5.14 17.26 5.60
C TYR A 334 -6.66 17.34 5.65
N GLN A 335 -7.24 18.55 5.67
CA GLN A 335 -8.69 18.75 5.65
C GLN A 335 -9.33 18.23 4.36
N VAL A 336 -8.67 18.42 3.22
CA VAL A 336 -9.14 17.90 1.94
C VAL A 336 -9.09 16.35 1.93
N ILE A 337 -8.02 15.76 2.46
CA ILE A 337 -7.88 14.30 2.56
C ILE A 337 -8.95 13.71 3.50
N GLU A 338 -9.24 14.37 4.65
CA GLU A 338 -10.36 14.02 5.53
C GLU A 338 -11.68 13.98 4.78
N ASN A 339 -11.98 15.05 4.04
CA ASN A 339 -13.21 15.16 3.27
C ASN A 339 -13.31 14.10 2.15
N ILE A 340 -12.22 13.81 1.44
CA ILE A 340 -12.23 12.76 0.40
C ILE A 340 -12.38 11.39 1.06
N CYS A 341 -11.63 11.10 2.12
CA CYS A 341 -11.69 9.83 2.84
C CYS A 341 -13.12 9.55 3.36
N GLN A 342 -13.80 10.57 3.89
CA GLN A 342 -15.21 10.50 4.29
C GLN A 342 -16.12 9.95 3.18
N HIS A 343 -15.90 10.33 1.92
CA HIS A 343 -16.68 9.80 0.80
C HIS A 343 -16.26 8.37 0.40
N PHE A 344 -15.04 7.95 0.70
CA PHE A 344 -14.57 6.57 0.47
C PHE A 344 -15.06 5.57 1.53
N ILE A 345 -15.42 6.03 2.75
CA ILE A 345 -15.88 5.13 3.83
C ILE A 345 -17.03 4.19 3.41
N PRO A 346 -18.08 4.64 2.72
CA PRO A 346 -19.13 3.75 2.23
C PRO A 346 -18.63 2.74 1.18
N LEU A 347 -17.69 3.11 0.30
CA LEU A 347 -17.11 2.18 -0.66
C LEU A 347 -16.26 1.10 0.03
N PHE A 348 -15.45 1.48 1.03
CA PHE A 348 -14.73 0.50 1.86
C PHE A 348 -15.69 -0.45 2.58
N SER A 349 -16.76 0.09 3.16
CA SER A 349 -17.82 -0.70 3.82
C SER A 349 -18.42 -1.76 2.89
N LYS A 350 -18.68 -1.40 1.62
CA LYS A 350 -19.17 -2.32 0.59
C LYS A 350 -18.15 -3.40 0.24
N VAL A 351 -16.89 -3.03 0.02
CA VAL A 351 -15.81 -4.00 -0.25
C VAL A 351 -15.61 -4.97 0.91
N LEU A 352 -15.62 -4.48 2.15
CA LEU A 352 -15.50 -5.35 3.33
C LEU A 352 -16.72 -6.28 3.51
N THR A 353 -17.93 -5.80 3.19
CA THR A 353 -19.14 -6.64 3.19
C THR A 353 -19.00 -7.76 2.15
N ASP A 354 -18.61 -7.41 0.93
CA ASP A 354 -18.37 -8.37 -0.15
C ASP A 354 -17.24 -9.35 0.18
N LEU A 355 -16.21 -8.94 0.91
CA LEU A 355 -15.14 -9.83 1.38
C LEU A 355 -15.64 -10.93 2.32
N ILE A 356 -16.72 -10.68 3.06
CA ILE A 356 -17.35 -11.68 3.92
C ILE A 356 -18.31 -12.54 3.10
N ASP A 357 -19.18 -11.90 2.32
CA ASP A 357 -20.26 -12.59 1.60
C ASP A 357 -19.74 -13.45 0.44
N ASN A 358 -18.70 -13.00 -0.25
CA ASN A 358 -18.11 -13.72 -1.40
C ASN A 358 -17.15 -14.86 -1.00
N GLN A 359 -16.98 -15.17 0.28
CA GLN A 359 -16.17 -16.34 0.68
C GLN A 359 -16.81 -17.64 0.23
N ASN A 360 -18.14 -17.72 0.31
CA ASN A 360 -18.93 -18.92 -0.01
C ASN A 360 -19.85 -18.74 -1.22
N LYS A 361 -19.71 -17.64 -1.97
CA LYS A 361 -20.51 -17.40 -3.18
C LYS A 361 -20.11 -18.43 -4.24
N PRO A 362 -21.03 -19.28 -4.73
CA PRO A 362 -20.72 -20.26 -5.76
C PRO A 362 -20.41 -19.56 -7.09
N ASN A 363 -19.65 -20.26 -7.94
CA ASN A 363 -19.45 -19.88 -9.33
C ASN A 363 -20.78 -19.89 -10.10
N ARG A 364 -20.89 -19.07 -11.15
CA ARG A 364 -22.10 -18.96 -12.00
C ARG A 364 -22.38 -20.28 -12.72
N ILE A 365 -21.31 -20.99 -13.07
CA ILE A 365 -21.36 -22.30 -13.70
C ILE A 365 -20.79 -23.33 -12.72
N ILE A 366 -21.59 -24.35 -12.41
CA ILE A 366 -21.14 -25.51 -11.63
C ILE A 366 -20.59 -26.53 -12.62
N VAL A 367 -19.32 -26.88 -12.45
CA VAL A 367 -18.61 -27.85 -13.30
C VAL A 367 -18.52 -29.17 -12.54
N ASP A 368 -18.92 -30.26 -13.19
CA ASP A 368 -18.73 -31.63 -12.71
C ASP A 368 -17.73 -32.33 -13.64
N PRO A 369 -16.47 -32.51 -13.21
CA PRO A 369 -15.43 -33.07 -14.07
C PRO A 369 -15.73 -34.51 -14.51
N TYR A 370 -16.47 -35.27 -13.69
CA TYR A 370 -16.80 -36.66 -14.01
C TYR A 370 -17.99 -36.81 -14.96
N LYS A 371 -18.55 -35.68 -15.44
CA LYS A 371 -19.68 -35.65 -16.38
C LYS A 371 -19.45 -34.74 -17.58
N TRP A 372 -18.26 -34.16 -17.75
CA TRP A 372 -17.98 -33.26 -18.87
C TRP A 372 -17.59 -33.99 -20.17
N TYR A 373 -17.66 -35.33 -20.21
CA TYR A 373 -17.50 -36.12 -21.43
C TYR A 373 -18.78 -36.85 -21.77
N GLU A 374 -19.05 -37.02 -23.06
CA GLU A 374 -20.11 -37.92 -23.51
C GLU A 374 -19.81 -39.36 -23.06
N ASN A 375 -20.76 -40.00 -22.39
CA ASN A 375 -20.63 -41.43 -22.06
C ASN A 375 -20.65 -42.21 -23.36
N GLU A 376 -19.60 -43.01 -23.62
CA GLU A 376 -19.63 -43.98 -24.70
C GLU A 376 -20.79 -44.95 -24.46
N SER A 377 -21.87 -44.79 -25.21
CA SER A 377 -22.89 -45.82 -25.32
C SER A 377 -22.27 -46.98 -26.08
N SER A 378 -21.63 -47.90 -25.34
CA SER A 378 -21.37 -49.29 -25.69
C SER A 378 -21.59 -49.65 -27.16
N SER A 379 -20.64 -49.29 -28.03
CA SER A 379 -20.47 -49.95 -29.31
C SER A 379 -19.21 -50.78 -29.24
N SER A 380 -19.40 -51.99 -28.74
CA SER A 380 -18.47 -53.10 -28.85
C SER A 380 -17.88 -53.21 -30.26
N SER A 381 -16.57 -53.19 -30.37
CA SER A 381 -15.86 -54.17 -31.18
C SER A 381 -14.49 -54.43 -30.56
N SER A 382 -14.42 -55.58 -29.90
CA SER A 382 -13.20 -56.33 -29.60
C SER A 382 -12.17 -56.20 -30.71
N ASN A 383 -10.93 -55.88 -30.36
CA ASN A 383 -9.77 -56.68 -30.72
C ASN A 383 -8.69 -56.45 -29.67
N GLU A 384 -8.27 -57.57 -29.09
CA GLU A 384 -7.07 -57.71 -28.27
C GLU A 384 -5.82 -57.38 -29.11
N ASP A 385 -4.73 -57.08 -28.40
CA ASP A 385 -3.34 -56.97 -28.86
C ASP A 385 -2.89 -55.58 -29.37
N HIS A 386 -2.30 -54.77 -28.48
CA HIS A 386 -0.84 -54.57 -28.43
C HIS A 386 -0.45 -53.66 -27.26
N GLU A 387 0.47 -54.15 -26.43
CA GLU A 387 1.25 -53.36 -25.46
C GLU A 387 2.08 -52.31 -26.23
N ASP A 388 1.73 -51.03 -26.11
CA ASP A 388 2.63 -49.92 -26.44
C ASP A 388 2.47 -48.86 -25.33
N ASP A 389 3.49 -48.74 -24.47
CA ASP A 389 3.55 -47.89 -23.27
C ASP A 389 3.66 -46.37 -23.60
N ASN A 390 2.91 -45.86 -24.58
CA ASN A 390 2.96 -44.45 -25.02
C ASN A 390 1.60 -43.75 -25.23
N ASP A 391 0.47 -44.34 -24.81
CA ASP A 391 -0.87 -43.91 -25.30
C ASP A 391 -1.85 -43.37 -24.24
N ASP A 392 -1.38 -42.90 -23.08
CA ASP A 392 -2.27 -42.38 -22.01
C ASP A 392 -2.83 -40.97 -22.31
N ASP A 393 -2.02 -40.08 -22.92
CA ASP A 393 -2.49 -38.76 -23.36
C ASP A 393 -3.58 -38.85 -24.45
N ASN A 394 -3.68 -39.98 -25.18
CA ASN A 394 -4.56 -40.10 -26.34
C ASN A 394 -6.01 -40.42 -25.98
N HIS A 395 -6.29 -40.96 -24.78
CA HIS A 395 -7.64 -41.38 -24.38
C HIS A 395 -8.62 -40.19 -24.27
N HIS A 396 -8.18 -39.08 -23.67
CA HIS A 396 -9.05 -37.91 -23.46
C HIS A 396 -9.24 -37.07 -24.73
N HIS A 397 -8.24 -36.98 -25.60
CA HIS A 397 -8.28 -36.17 -26.82
C HIS A 397 -9.32 -36.65 -27.85
N HIS A 398 -9.76 -37.90 -27.77
CA HIS A 398 -10.79 -38.46 -28.65
C HIS A 398 -12.22 -38.35 -28.09
N ARG A 399 -12.37 -37.97 -26.81
CA ARG A 399 -13.68 -37.83 -26.16
C ARG A 399 -14.27 -36.45 -26.45
N THR A 400 -15.56 -36.41 -26.73
CA THR A 400 -16.28 -35.14 -26.94
C THR A 400 -16.61 -34.50 -25.59
N ILE A 401 -16.13 -33.27 -25.38
CA ILE A 401 -16.41 -32.50 -24.17
C ILE A 401 -17.82 -31.89 -24.24
N ILE A 402 -18.62 -32.16 -23.22
CA ILE A 402 -19.88 -31.50 -22.92
C ILE A 402 -19.55 -30.20 -22.19
N GLN A 403 -19.67 -29.07 -22.90
CA GLN A 403 -19.45 -27.76 -22.31
C GLN A 403 -20.45 -27.50 -21.16
N PRO A 404 -19.98 -27.14 -19.96
CA PRO A 404 -20.85 -26.83 -18.84
C PRO A 404 -21.61 -25.54 -19.18
N ASP A 405 -22.89 -25.53 -18.84
CA ASP A 405 -23.77 -24.41 -19.16
C ASP A 405 -24.36 -23.81 -17.88
N VAL A 406 -24.85 -22.59 -18.00
CA VAL A 406 -25.46 -21.87 -16.87
C VAL A 406 -26.74 -22.56 -16.41
N GLY A 407 -26.99 -22.51 -15.11
CA GLY A 407 -28.31 -22.83 -14.54
C GLY A 407 -29.33 -21.73 -14.80
N GLU A 408 -30.50 -21.83 -14.16
CA GLU A 408 -31.41 -20.69 -14.07
C GLU A 408 -30.77 -19.59 -13.20
N PHE A 409 -30.91 -18.34 -13.63
CA PHE A 409 -30.48 -17.22 -12.81
C PHE A 409 -31.43 -17.07 -11.61
N HIS A 410 -30.85 -17.04 -10.42
CA HIS A 410 -31.56 -16.71 -9.18
C HIS A 410 -30.93 -15.47 -8.58
N MET A 411 -31.76 -14.46 -8.28
CA MET A 411 -31.29 -13.24 -7.65
C MET A 411 -30.63 -13.57 -6.30
N PRO A 412 -29.37 -13.18 -6.09
CA PRO A 412 -28.69 -13.39 -4.83
C PRO A 412 -29.48 -12.75 -3.67
N SER A 413 -29.54 -13.45 -2.53
CA SER A 413 -30.10 -12.86 -1.32
C SER A 413 -29.13 -11.77 -0.82
N LEU A 414 -29.63 -10.54 -0.68
CA LEU A 414 -28.87 -9.46 -0.03
C LEU A 414 -28.60 -9.89 1.41
N THR A 415 -27.34 -10.02 1.78
CA THR A 415 -26.93 -10.52 3.10
C THR A 415 -27.23 -9.49 4.19
N ASN A 416 -27.23 -9.97 5.44
CA ASN A 416 -27.33 -9.10 6.62
C ASN A 416 -25.95 -8.64 7.13
N SER A 417 -24.84 -9.03 6.48
CA SER A 417 -23.45 -8.87 6.95
C SER A 417 -22.91 -7.44 6.84
N ASN A 418 -23.78 -6.44 6.69
CA ASN A 418 -23.41 -5.07 6.34
C ASN A 418 -22.34 -4.52 7.30
N ILE A 419 -21.10 -4.44 6.79
CA ILE A 419 -19.95 -3.93 7.53
C ILE A 419 -20.02 -2.41 7.50
N ASP A 420 -20.32 -1.81 8.65
CA ASP A 420 -20.34 -0.35 8.80
C ASP A 420 -19.07 0.14 9.48
N LEU A 421 -18.33 1.01 8.78
CA LEU A 421 -17.12 1.64 9.30
C LEU A 421 -17.36 2.93 10.11
N ARG A 422 -18.62 3.39 10.22
CA ARG A 422 -18.97 4.55 11.06
C ARG A 422 -18.81 4.24 12.55
N GLY A 423 -18.35 5.22 13.31
CA GLY A 423 -18.08 5.08 14.74
C GLY A 423 -16.82 4.30 15.08
N ARG A 424 -15.90 4.11 14.11
CA ARG A 424 -14.70 3.28 14.26
C ARG A 424 -13.42 4.09 14.09
N LYS A 425 -12.35 3.59 14.72
CA LYS A 425 -10.98 4.02 14.45
C LYS A 425 -10.35 3.12 13.41
N LEU A 426 -9.70 3.71 12.41
CA LEU A 426 -9.10 3.03 11.27
C LEU A 426 -7.63 3.42 11.15
N GLN A 427 -6.83 2.51 10.62
CA GLN A 427 -5.46 2.78 10.20
C GLN A 427 -5.43 2.82 8.66
N ILE A 428 -4.99 3.95 8.10
CA ILE A 428 -4.97 4.15 6.65
C ILE A 428 -3.60 4.70 6.25
N ILE A 429 -2.98 4.06 5.27
CA ILE A 429 -1.76 4.57 4.64
C ILE A 429 -2.18 5.41 3.43
N VAL A 430 -1.68 6.65 3.37
CA VAL A 430 -2.02 7.60 2.29
C VAL A 430 -0.87 7.67 1.28
N LYS A 431 -1.21 7.67 -0.01
CA LYS A 431 -0.25 7.87 -1.10
C LYS A 431 -0.77 8.87 -2.12
N LEU A 432 0.11 9.77 -2.56
CA LEU A 432 -0.12 10.71 -3.67
C LEU A 432 1.01 10.53 -4.68
N ALA A 433 0.64 10.27 -5.93
CA ALA A 433 1.61 10.07 -6.99
C ALA A 433 1.07 10.54 -8.35
N ASN A 434 1.99 10.97 -9.20
CA ASN A 434 1.71 11.41 -10.56
C ASN A 434 2.48 10.54 -11.55
N ILE A 435 1.82 10.13 -12.63
CA ILE A 435 2.49 9.67 -13.84
C ILE A 435 2.55 10.84 -14.82
N ILE A 436 3.75 11.16 -15.29
CA ILE A 436 4.05 12.27 -16.18
C ILE A 436 4.68 11.71 -17.46
N LEU A 437 4.08 12.03 -18.60
CA LEU A 437 4.56 11.70 -19.93
C LEU A 437 4.97 12.98 -20.66
N THR A 438 6.09 12.91 -21.37
CA THR A 438 6.62 14.04 -22.16
C THR A 438 6.81 13.61 -23.62
N PRO A 439 6.91 14.55 -24.57
CA PRO A 439 7.21 14.20 -25.96
C PRO A 439 8.50 13.37 -26.14
N THR A 440 9.47 13.52 -25.23
CA THR A 440 10.71 12.73 -25.23
C THR A 440 10.58 11.38 -24.50
N ASN A 441 9.57 11.22 -23.65
CA ASN A 441 9.26 9.97 -22.95
C ASN A 441 7.74 9.71 -22.97
N PRO A 442 7.19 9.35 -24.15
CA PRO A 442 5.75 9.50 -24.44
C PRO A 442 4.88 8.30 -24.03
N ALA A 443 5.47 7.21 -23.56
CA ALA A 443 4.77 5.97 -23.24
C ALA A 443 5.16 5.46 -21.85
N TYR A 444 4.15 5.10 -21.06
CA TYR A 444 4.31 4.37 -19.80
C TYR A 444 4.13 2.87 -20.08
N PRO A 445 5.12 2.03 -19.77
CA PRO A 445 5.09 0.60 -20.11
C PRO A 445 4.12 -0.23 -19.26
N GLY A 446 3.49 0.36 -18.25
CA GLY A 446 2.64 -0.35 -17.30
C GLY A 446 3.38 -0.72 -16.01
N GLY A 447 2.62 -1.20 -15.03
CA GLY A 447 3.14 -1.74 -13.77
C GLY A 447 3.32 -3.25 -13.82
N VAL A 448 3.96 -3.78 -12.78
CA VAL A 448 4.05 -5.23 -12.55
C VAL A 448 2.83 -5.73 -11.78
N TRP A 449 2.54 -7.02 -11.86
CA TRP A 449 1.53 -7.65 -11.00
C TRP A 449 1.97 -7.60 -9.55
N HIS A 450 1.15 -7.00 -8.67
CA HIS A 450 1.41 -6.89 -7.24
C HIS A 450 0.12 -6.79 -6.44
N ILE A 451 0.24 -7.07 -5.15
CA ILE A 451 -0.72 -6.70 -4.10
C ILE A 451 -0.08 -5.57 -3.28
N GLU A 452 -0.89 -4.83 -2.53
CA GLU A 452 -0.38 -3.72 -1.74
C GLU A 452 0.23 -4.19 -0.43
N GLY A 453 1.46 -3.77 -0.18
CA GLY A 453 2.20 -4.08 1.04
C GLY A 453 2.61 -5.55 1.20
N MET A 454 3.01 -5.85 2.42
CA MET A 454 3.44 -7.13 2.98
C MET A 454 2.55 -7.49 4.18
N GLU A 455 2.66 -8.70 4.70
CA GLU A 455 1.75 -9.22 5.74
C GLU A 455 1.80 -8.41 7.03
N ASN A 456 2.96 -7.87 7.39
CA ASN A 456 3.12 -7.00 8.56
C ASN A 456 2.38 -5.65 8.44
N GLU A 457 1.86 -5.29 7.26
CA GLU A 457 1.10 -4.06 7.03
C GLU A 457 -0.42 -4.28 7.00
N HIS A 458 -0.85 -5.54 6.94
CA HIS A 458 -2.26 -5.95 7.05
C HIS A 458 -3.23 -5.16 6.16
N ILE A 459 -2.81 -4.76 4.96
CA ILE A 459 -3.68 -4.01 4.03
C ILE A 459 -4.77 -4.94 3.51
N ILE A 460 -6.04 -4.58 3.78
CA ILE A 460 -7.21 -5.40 3.41
C ILE A 460 -7.92 -4.89 2.15
N ALA A 461 -7.86 -3.58 1.89
CA ALA A 461 -8.49 -2.96 0.75
C ALA A 461 -7.73 -1.70 0.29
N THR A 462 -7.85 -1.40 -1.00
CA THR A 462 -7.22 -0.24 -1.64
C THR A 462 -8.27 0.63 -2.27
N GLY A 463 -8.28 1.91 -1.91
CA GLY A 463 -9.12 2.95 -2.51
C GLY A 463 -8.28 3.93 -3.31
N ILE A 464 -8.60 4.13 -4.59
CA ILE A 464 -7.89 5.03 -5.51
C ILE A 464 -8.86 6.09 -6.02
N TYR A 465 -8.45 7.35 -5.96
CA TYR A 465 -9.11 8.47 -6.62
C TYR A 465 -8.25 9.00 -7.77
N TYR A 466 -8.76 8.84 -9.00
CA TYR A 466 -8.18 9.36 -10.24
C TYR A 466 -8.58 10.82 -10.44
N TYR A 467 -7.96 11.73 -9.70
CA TYR A 467 -8.45 13.10 -9.60
C TYR A 467 -8.08 14.00 -10.78
N PHE A 468 -7.09 13.64 -11.61
CA PHE A 468 -6.72 14.44 -12.77
C PHE A 468 -6.04 13.58 -13.86
N ASN A 469 -6.59 13.60 -15.08
CA ASN A 469 -5.97 12.97 -16.26
C ASN A 469 -5.96 13.96 -17.44
N SER A 470 -4.80 14.17 -18.06
CA SER A 470 -4.66 15.06 -19.22
C SER A 470 -3.77 14.45 -20.30
N ASN A 471 -4.16 14.62 -21.57
CA ASN A 471 -3.40 14.23 -22.75
C ASN A 471 -2.81 12.79 -22.75
N ILE A 472 -3.54 11.83 -22.19
CA ILE A 472 -3.18 10.41 -22.24
C ILE A 472 -4.24 9.60 -22.99
N THR A 473 -3.83 8.48 -23.57
CA THR A 473 -4.75 7.43 -24.01
C THR A 473 -5.48 6.82 -22.82
N GLN A 474 -6.49 5.98 -23.09
CA GLN A 474 -7.17 5.24 -22.03
C GLN A 474 -6.14 4.46 -21.19
N SER A 475 -6.26 4.55 -19.86
CA SER A 475 -5.45 3.80 -18.90
C SER A 475 -6.36 2.85 -18.13
N ASN A 476 -5.93 1.61 -17.94
CA ASN A 476 -6.71 0.57 -17.27
C ASN A 476 -5.96 0.02 -16.06
N LEU A 477 -6.70 -0.44 -15.05
CA LEU A 477 -6.21 -1.26 -13.96
C LEU A 477 -6.70 -2.69 -14.17
N GLN A 478 -5.79 -3.64 -14.31
CA GLN A 478 -6.12 -5.04 -14.59
C GLN A 478 -6.05 -5.85 -13.30
N PHE A 479 -6.93 -6.83 -13.15
CA PHE A 479 -7.02 -7.70 -11.99
C PHE A 479 -6.81 -9.17 -12.36
N ARG A 480 -6.16 -9.90 -11.47
CA ARG A 480 -6.09 -11.37 -11.48
C ARG A 480 -6.19 -11.92 -10.07
N THR A 481 -6.52 -13.20 -9.96
CA THR A 481 -6.61 -13.88 -8.67
C THR A 481 -5.93 -15.25 -8.73
N ALA A 482 -5.34 -15.66 -7.62
CA ALA A 482 -4.85 -17.02 -7.44
C ALA A 482 -6.06 -17.98 -7.30
N ILE A 483 -5.98 -19.13 -7.95
CA ILE A 483 -7.03 -20.14 -7.93
C ILE A 483 -6.52 -21.43 -7.30
N CYS A 484 -7.37 -22.15 -6.59
CA CYS A 484 -7.07 -23.52 -6.18
C CYS A 484 -7.02 -24.44 -7.40
N GLU A 485 -6.37 -25.58 -7.22
CA GLU A 485 -6.45 -26.67 -8.18
C GLU A 485 -7.92 -27.08 -8.41
N PRO A 486 -8.38 -27.21 -9.67
CA PRO A 486 -9.71 -27.74 -9.96
C PRO A 486 -9.80 -29.22 -9.56
N ASN A 487 -11.01 -29.72 -9.33
CA ASN A 487 -11.23 -31.18 -9.34
C ASN A 487 -11.27 -31.67 -10.80
N TYR A 488 -10.61 -32.79 -11.10
CA TYR A 488 -10.60 -33.43 -12.43
C TYR A 488 -10.39 -34.96 -12.33
N GLU A 489 -10.65 -35.68 -13.43
CA GLU A 489 -10.28 -37.11 -13.57
C GLU A 489 -8.75 -37.20 -13.74
N GLN A 490 -8.09 -38.16 -13.09
CA GLN A 490 -6.62 -38.30 -13.15
C GLN A 490 -6.13 -38.28 -14.61
N ASP A 491 -5.06 -37.52 -14.86
CA ASP A 491 -4.44 -37.31 -16.18
C ASP A 491 -5.32 -36.60 -17.25
N ASP A 492 -6.49 -36.06 -16.88
CA ASP A 492 -7.38 -35.36 -17.82
C ASP A 492 -6.93 -33.93 -18.16
N ARG A 493 -5.78 -33.83 -18.83
CA ARG A 493 -5.22 -32.55 -19.29
C ARG A 493 -6.15 -31.82 -20.27
N TYR A 494 -6.77 -32.58 -21.17
CA TYR A 494 -7.61 -32.04 -22.23
C TYR A 494 -8.91 -31.41 -21.68
N GLY A 495 -9.56 -32.07 -20.71
CA GLY A 495 -10.75 -31.55 -20.05
C GLY A 495 -10.46 -30.26 -19.27
N VAL A 496 -9.38 -30.26 -18.49
CA VAL A 496 -9.00 -29.10 -17.67
C VAL A 496 -8.64 -27.88 -18.52
N ASP A 497 -7.82 -28.03 -19.56
CA ASP A 497 -7.49 -26.93 -20.48
C ASP A 497 -8.74 -26.41 -21.21
N THR A 498 -9.57 -27.33 -21.73
CA THR A 498 -10.76 -26.93 -22.49
C THR A 498 -11.79 -26.18 -21.63
N ILE A 499 -11.96 -26.56 -20.36
CA ILE A 499 -12.99 -26.00 -19.48
C ILE A 499 -12.51 -24.76 -18.74
N TYR A 500 -11.29 -24.76 -18.22
CA TYR A 500 -10.76 -23.71 -17.37
C TYR A 500 -9.65 -22.87 -18.05
N GLY A 501 -9.06 -23.35 -19.13
CA GLY A 501 -7.88 -22.75 -19.76
C GLY A 501 -6.59 -22.94 -18.96
N LEU A 502 -6.55 -24.00 -18.14
CA LEU A 502 -5.40 -24.33 -17.29
C LEU A 502 -4.64 -25.49 -17.93
N GLN A 503 -3.37 -25.27 -18.25
CA GLN A 503 -2.50 -26.28 -18.84
C GLN A 503 -1.49 -26.77 -17.80
N ASP A 504 -0.98 -27.98 -18.04
CA ASP A 504 0.08 -28.56 -17.21
C ASP A 504 1.28 -27.62 -17.11
N GLU A 505 1.86 -27.53 -15.92
CA GLU A 505 3.00 -26.68 -15.56
C GLU A 505 2.78 -25.16 -15.74
N LEU A 506 1.55 -24.72 -16.05
CA LEU A 506 1.21 -23.30 -16.10
C LEU A 506 0.73 -22.75 -14.74
N PRO A 507 0.85 -21.42 -14.54
CA PRO A 507 0.36 -20.71 -13.35
C PRO A 507 -1.10 -20.98 -12.94
N LEU A 508 -1.33 -21.31 -11.67
CA LEU A 508 -2.67 -21.36 -11.04
C LEU A 508 -3.21 -19.95 -10.71
N ASN A 509 -3.45 -19.14 -11.74
CA ASN A 509 -4.21 -17.89 -11.64
C ASN A 509 -5.19 -17.69 -12.81
N GLN A 510 -6.17 -16.82 -12.59
CA GLN A 510 -7.08 -16.36 -13.65
C GLN A 510 -7.09 -14.84 -13.73
N LEU A 511 -6.98 -14.32 -14.96
CA LEU A 511 -7.31 -12.93 -15.27
C LEU A 511 -8.80 -12.73 -15.02
N LEU A 512 -9.14 -11.69 -14.26
CA LEU A 512 -10.53 -11.34 -13.96
C LEU A 512 -11.02 -10.36 -15.03
N GLY A 513 -10.78 -9.07 -14.82
CA GLY A 513 -11.15 -8.02 -15.76
C GLY A 513 -10.21 -6.82 -15.68
N GLU A 514 -10.62 -5.76 -16.35
CA GLU A 514 -9.93 -4.47 -16.29
C GLU A 514 -10.89 -3.31 -16.12
N VAL A 515 -10.50 -2.36 -15.28
CA VAL A 515 -11.27 -1.15 -14.98
C VAL A 515 -10.61 0.04 -15.64
N ILE A 516 -11.38 0.79 -16.42
CA ILE A 516 -10.92 2.05 -17.01
C ILE A 516 -10.63 3.05 -15.87
N THR A 517 -9.47 3.70 -15.88
CA THR A 517 -9.03 4.63 -14.82
C THR A 517 -9.13 6.08 -15.25
N GLN A 518 -10.36 6.48 -15.64
CA GLN A 518 -10.65 7.83 -16.12
C GLN A 518 -10.66 8.87 -14.98
N GLU A 519 -10.60 10.16 -15.35
CA GLU A 519 -10.69 11.25 -14.38
C GLU A 519 -12.02 11.21 -13.62
N ASN A 520 -11.98 11.59 -12.33
CA ASN A 520 -13.06 11.55 -11.34
C ASN A 520 -13.43 10.16 -10.82
N ARG A 521 -12.86 9.08 -11.37
CA ARG A 521 -13.16 7.74 -10.88
C ARG A 521 -12.57 7.51 -9.49
N CYS A 522 -13.45 7.15 -8.56
CA CYS A 522 -13.12 6.50 -7.30
C CYS A 522 -13.27 5.00 -7.49
N LEU A 523 -12.28 4.22 -7.07
CA LEU A 523 -12.25 2.77 -7.19
C LEU A 523 -11.81 2.18 -5.85
N VAL A 524 -12.53 1.21 -5.32
CA VAL A 524 -12.13 0.45 -4.13
C VAL A 524 -12.20 -1.03 -4.44
N PHE A 525 -11.13 -1.76 -4.12
CA PHE A 525 -11.03 -3.20 -4.34
C PHE A 525 -10.34 -3.90 -3.18
N PRO A 526 -10.61 -5.19 -2.94
CA PRO A 526 -9.93 -5.95 -1.90
C PRO A 526 -8.48 -6.21 -2.29
N ASN A 527 -7.58 -6.22 -1.30
CA ASN A 527 -6.17 -6.54 -1.53
C ASN A 527 -5.93 -8.03 -1.87
N LEU A 528 -7.00 -8.84 -1.92
CA LEU A 528 -7.01 -10.20 -2.47
C LEU A 528 -6.76 -10.24 -3.98
N TYR A 529 -7.10 -9.16 -4.70
CA TYR A 529 -6.90 -9.11 -6.14
C TYR A 529 -5.53 -8.53 -6.45
N GLN A 530 -4.71 -9.36 -7.07
CA GLN A 530 -3.47 -8.89 -7.63
C GLN A 530 -3.78 -8.02 -8.83
N HIS A 531 -3.10 -6.88 -8.93
CA HIS A 531 -3.41 -5.91 -9.94
C HIS A 531 -2.15 -5.32 -10.57
N ARG A 532 -2.36 -4.72 -11.75
CA ARG A 532 -1.33 -3.93 -12.42
C ARG A 532 -1.95 -2.80 -13.22
N VAL A 533 -1.18 -1.73 -13.38
CA VAL A 533 -1.52 -0.64 -14.31
C VAL A 533 -1.17 -1.09 -15.73
N ALA A 534 -2.13 -1.04 -16.66
CA ALA A 534 -1.88 -1.33 -18.06
C ALA A 534 -1.02 -0.23 -18.73
N PRO A 535 -0.30 -0.54 -19.82
CA PRO A 535 0.44 0.46 -20.58
C PRO A 535 -0.47 1.56 -21.14
N PHE A 536 0.02 2.79 -21.23
CA PHE A 536 -0.66 3.90 -21.89
C PHE A 536 0.36 4.94 -22.40
N GLN A 537 -0.07 5.84 -23.27
CA GLN A 537 0.82 6.81 -23.90
C GLN A 537 0.16 8.18 -24.07
N LEU A 538 0.90 9.16 -24.58
CA LEU A 538 0.35 10.46 -24.96
C LEU A 538 -0.72 10.33 -26.05
N LYS A 539 -1.81 11.07 -25.91
CA LYS A 539 -2.85 11.17 -26.95
C LYS A 539 -2.39 12.08 -28.09
N ASP A 540 -1.87 13.25 -27.75
CA ASP A 540 -1.09 14.12 -28.63
C ASP A 540 0.39 14.01 -28.25
N PRO A 541 1.23 13.34 -29.06
CA PRO A 541 2.66 13.15 -28.77
C PRO A 541 3.47 14.45 -28.69
N THR A 542 2.92 15.59 -29.13
CA THR A 542 3.63 16.88 -29.13
C THR A 542 3.48 17.66 -27.82
N GLN A 543 2.53 17.27 -26.96
CA GLN A 543 2.24 17.93 -25.69
C GLN A 543 2.50 16.98 -24.52
N PRO A 544 2.87 17.48 -23.33
CA PRO A 544 2.96 16.63 -22.14
C PRO A 544 1.58 16.11 -21.73
N GLY A 545 1.57 15.03 -20.95
CA GLY A 545 0.35 14.40 -20.42
C GLY A 545 0.59 13.88 -19.01
N GLN A 546 -0.49 13.80 -18.22
CA GLN A 546 -0.41 13.47 -16.81
C GLN A 546 -1.59 12.62 -16.35
N ARG A 547 -1.34 11.76 -15.35
CA ARG A 547 -2.34 11.04 -14.57
C ARG A 547 -1.98 11.17 -13.11
N LYS A 548 -2.89 11.69 -12.30
CA LYS A 548 -2.64 11.96 -10.87
C LYS A 548 -3.63 11.21 -10.00
N ILE A 549 -3.11 10.62 -8.93
CA ILE A 549 -3.89 9.75 -8.03
C ILE A 549 -3.68 10.08 -6.55
N LEU A 550 -4.75 9.93 -5.77
CA LEU A 550 -4.73 9.83 -4.32
C LEU A 550 -5.18 8.42 -3.94
N VAL A 551 -4.43 7.77 -3.06
CA VAL A 551 -4.66 6.37 -2.68
C VAL A 551 -4.76 6.26 -1.16
N PHE A 552 -5.70 5.42 -0.73
CA PHE A 552 -5.92 4.98 0.65
C PHE A 552 -5.73 3.47 0.72
N PHE A 553 -4.71 3.01 1.42
CA PHE A 553 -4.57 1.60 1.77
C PHE A 553 -5.15 1.40 3.16
N LEU A 554 -6.32 0.75 3.23
CA LEU A 554 -7.00 0.44 4.48
C LEU A 554 -6.32 -0.76 5.12
N VAL A 555 -5.75 -0.56 6.30
CA VAL A 555 -5.31 -1.64 7.18
C VAL A 555 -6.54 -2.35 7.74
N ASP A 556 -6.48 -3.67 7.91
CA ASP A 556 -7.53 -4.49 8.51
C ASP A 556 -8.06 -3.80 9.79
N PRO A 557 -9.34 -3.37 9.83
CA PRO A 557 -9.89 -2.66 10.97
C PRO A 557 -9.86 -3.47 12.27
N THR A 558 -9.70 -4.79 12.20
CA THR A 558 -9.63 -5.70 13.36
C THR A 558 -8.23 -5.85 13.95
N ILE A 559 -7.22 -5.25 13.30
CA ILE A 559 -5.81 -5.34 13.70
C ILE A 559 -5.26 -3.92 13.89
N ARG A 560 -4.31 -3.78 14.81
CA ARG A 560 -3.61 -2.53 15.06
C ARG A 560 -2.12 -2.77 14.92
N ILE A 561 -1.47 -1.99 14.07
CA ILE A 561 -0.02 -2.02 13.85
C ILE A 561 0.62 -0.70 14.29
N LEU A 562 1.96 -0.64 14.30
CA LEU A 562 2.69 0.61 14.54
C LEU A 562 2.24 1.68 13.54
N SER A 563 1.93 2.87 14.04
CA SER A 563 1.38 3.98 13.26
C SER A 563 2.08 5.29 13.62
N THR A 564 1.71 6.36 12.93
CA THR A 564 2.21 7.71 13.23
C THR A 564 1.73 8.26 14.59
N ALA A 565 0.85 7.54 15.30
CA ALA A 565 0.53 7.81 16.70
C ALA A 565 1.61 7.28 17.68
N HIS A 566 2.47 6.37 17.21
CA HIS A 566 3.54 5.75 18.00
C HIS A 566 4.92 6.20 17.53
N ILE A 567 5.07 6.45 16.24
CA ILE A 567 6.33 6.84 15.61
C ILE A 567 6.32 8.36 15.44
N PRO A 568 7.28 9.11 16.01
CA PRO A 568 7.43 10.52 15.72
C PRO A 568 7.86 10.78 14.28
N PRO A 569 7.64 11.99 13.74
CA PRO A 569 8.18 12.34 12.44
C PRO A 569 9.70 12.13 12.40
N GLN A 570 10.16 11.47 11.35
CA GLN A 570 11.54 11.02 11.19
C GLN A 570 12.36 12.00 10.34
N GLN A 571 11.74 13.02 9.77
CA GLN A 571 12.33 13.94 8.79
C GLN A 571 13.27 14.96 9.47
N SER A 572 14.59 14.84 9.24
CA SER A 572 15.57 15.76 9.84
C SER A 572 15.35 17.22 9.44
N HIS A 573 14.93 17.49 8.21
CA HIS A 573 14.65 18.85 7.75
C HIS A 573 13.47 19.51 8.50
N TRP A 574 12.45 18.75 8.91
CA TRP A 574 11.37 19.27 9.77
C TRP A 574 11.91 19.67 11.14
N TYR A 575 12.85 18.89 11.67
CA TYR A 575 13.53 19.21 12.93
C TYR A 575 14.40 20.47 12.82
N CYS A 576 15.17 20.60 11.73
CA CYS A 576 15.98 21.79 11.48
C CYS A 576 15.13 23.07 11.48
N ASP A 577 13.95 23.04 10.86
CA ASP A 577 13.03 24.18 10.83
C ASP A 577 12.53 24.56 12.23
N ILE A 578 12.25 23.55 13.08
CA ILE A 578 11.86 23.76 14.47
C ILE A 578 13.03 24.37 15.26
N ILE A 579 14.24 23.82 15.15
CA ILE A 579 15.42 24.33 15.85
C ILE A 579 15.72 25.77 15.43
N ARG A 580 15.69 26.07 14.13
CA ARG A 580 15.89 27.44 13.61
C ARG A 580 14.82 28.42 14.06
N SER A 581 13.61 27.95 14.36
CA SER A 581 12.53 28.79 14.91
C SER A 581 12.75 29.21 16.37
N ILE A 582 13.65 28.53 17.10
CA ILE A 582 14.00 28.89 18.48
C ILE A 582 14.90 30.14 18.44
N PRO A 583 14.56 31.24 19.16
CA PRO A 583 15.26 32.53 19.04
C PRO A 583 16.78 32.45 19.16
N VAL A 584 17.29 31.61 20.07
CA VAL A 584 18.73 31.43 20.30
C VAL A 584 19.46 30.86 19.08
N PHE A 585 18.81 29.99 18.31
CA PHE A 585 19.39 29.36 17.13
C PHE A 585 19.18 30.19 15.85
N ASN A 586 18.16 31.04 15.84
CA ASN A 586 17.92 31.99 14.74
C ASN A 586 19.05 33.04 14.60
N GLU A 587 19.78 33.30 15.68
CA GLU A 587 20.92 34.23 15.70
C GLU A 587 22.24 33.60 15.25
N LEU A 588 22.29 32.26 15.11
CA LEU A 588 23.50 31.55 14.69
C LEU A 588 23.63 31.52 13.15
N PRO A 589 24.86 31.60 12.60
CA PRO A 589 25.08 31.36 11.17
C PRO A 589 24.56 29.98 10.76
N SER A 590 23.97 29.88 9.56
CA SER A 590 23.39 28.62 9.05
C SER A 590 24.40 27.48 9.06
N LEU A 591 25.66 27.75 8.74
CA LEU A 591 26.73 26.76 8.76
C LEU A 591 26.96 26.13 10.14
N VAL A 592 26.81 26.91 11.22
CA VAL A 592 26.97 26.42 12.60
C VAL A 592 25.79 25.53 12.98
N VAL A 593 24.57 25.94 12.64
CA VAL A 593 23.37 25.12 12.87
C VAL A 593 23.48 23.81 12.08
N ASP A 594 23.84 23.87 10.80
CA ASP A 594 24.00 22.68 9.95
C ASP A 594 25.09 21.75 10.48
N LYS A 595 26.18 22.32 11.02
CA LYS A 595 27.25 21.55 11.66
C LYS A 595 26.78 20.88 12.94
N ILE A 596 26.02 21.57 13.81
CA ILE A 596 25.41 20.97 15.01
C ILE A 596 24.48 19.81 14.61
N MET A 597 23.61 20.05 13.62
CA MET A 597 22.67 19.05 13.12
C MET A 597 23.38 17.83 12.53
N SER A 598 24.58 17.99 11.96
CA SER A 598 25.38 16.87 11.44
C SER A 598 25.91 15.91 12.51
N TYR A 599 25.88 16.30 13.79
CA TYR A 599 26.25 15.44 14.93
C TYR A 599 25.05 14.75 15.59
N ILE A 600 23.83 15.01 15.12
CA ILE A 600 22.63 14.38 15.67
C ILE A 600 22.31 13.12 14.85
N ASP A 601 22.38 11.96 15.49
CA ASP A 601 22.17 10.66 14.83
C ASP A 601 20.71 10.41 14.40
N PHE A 602 19.75 11.12 14.98
CA PHE A 602 18.33 11.06 14.63
C PHE A 602 17.67 12.43 14.89
N PRO A 603 16.90 13.00 13.95
CA PRO A 603 16.10 12.31 12.93
C PRO A 603 16.82 11.95 11.62
N MET A 604 16.19 11.07 10.83
CA MET A 604 16.68 10.54 9.56
C MET A 604 16.80 11.63 8.49
N THR A 605 17.91 11.62 7.74
CA THR A 605 18.10 12.51 6.59
C THR A 605 17.34 12.01 5.36
N MET A 606 17.14 12.88 4.37
CA MET A 606 16.52 12.50 3.10
C MET A 606 17.32 11.40 2.38
N ASP A 607 18.65 11.46 2.41
CA ASP A 607 19.50 10.47 1.75
C ASP A 607 19.41 9.11 2.43
N GLN A 608 19.40 9.07 3.77
CA GLN A 608 19.15 7.85 4.54
C GLN A 608 17.77 7.26 4.22
N ALA A 609 16.74 8.10 4.16
CA ALA A 609 15.38 7.67 3.82
C ALA A 609 15.29 7.11 2.39
N LYS A 610 16.00 7.71 1.43
CA LYS A 610 16.08 7.20 0.05
C LYS A 610 16.83 5.87 -0.03
N GLN A 611 17.92 5.72 0.72
CA GLN A 611 18.65 4.45 0.81
C GLN A 611 17.74 3.33 1.36
N HIS A 612 17.08 3.56 2.50
CA HIS A 612 16.13 2.59 3.07
C HIS A 612 14.98 2.28 2.12
N ARG A 613 14.48 3.28 1.37
CA ARG A 613 13.48 3.04 0.33
C ARG A 613 14.00 2.11 -0.76
N GLU A 614 15.22 2.30 -1.26
CA GLU A 614 15.81 1.42 -2.28
C GLU A 614 15.98 -0.01 -1.75
N GLU A 615 16.43 -0.17 -0.52
CA GLU A 615 16.54 -1.46 0.15
C GLU A 615 15.16 -2.13 0.32
N LEU A 616 14.16 -1.39 0.80
CA LEU A 616 12.77 -1.85 0.89
C LEU A 616 12.19 -2.22 -0.48
N MET A 617 12.46 -1.44 -1.53
CA MET A 617 12.00 -1.75 -2.89
C MET A 617 12.67 -3.01 -3.44
N ASN A 618 13.95 -3.22 -3.14
CA ASN A 618 14.67 -4.45 -3.51
C ASN A 618 14.10 -5.67 -2.76
N GLU A 619 13.87 -5.55 -1.46
CA GLU A 619 13.22 -6.58 -0.65
C GLU A 619 11.83 -6.91 -1.21
N ARG A 620 11.02 -5.88 -1.48
CA ARG A 620 9.68 -6.04 -2.05
C ARG A 620 9.69 -6.63 -3.44
N LYS A 621 10.71 -6.36 -4.26
CA LYS A 621 10.84 -6.99 -5.58
C LYS A 621 11.03 -8.49 -5.44
N TYR A 622 11.87 -8.93 -4.48
CA TYR A 622 12.07 -10.35 -4.18
C TYR A 622 10.80 -10.99 -3.62
N PHE A 623 10.13 -10.30 -2.68
CA PHE A 623 8.82 -10.67 -2.16
C PHE A 623 7.78 -10.84 -3.29
N ILE A 624 7.65 -9.85 -4.19
CA ILE A 624 6.71 -9.90 -5.31
C ILE A 624 7.02 -11.10 -6.21
N SER A 625 8.30 -11.36 -6.51
CA SER A 625 8.68 -12.55 -7.29
C SER A 625 8.32 -13.84 -6.58
N GLN A 626 8.59 -13.98 -5.28
CA GLN A 626 8.27 -15.19 -4.53
C GLN A 626 6.77 -15.39 -4.31
N ASN A 627 6.03 -14.33 -3.97
CA ASN A 627 4.58 -14.39 -3.84
C ASN A 627 3.92 -14.71 -5.21
N ASN A 628 4.45 -14.14 -6.30
CA ASN A 628 4.06 -14.57 -7.63
C ASN A 628 4.33 -16.07 -7.79
N GLU A 629 5.57 -16.51 -7.69
CA GLU A 629 5.97 -17.92 -7.90
C GLU A 629 5.22 -18.92 -6.99
N LEU A 630 5.00 -18.59 -5.72
CA LEU A 630 4.46 -19.53 -4.71
C LEU A 630 2.94 -19.52 -4.58
N LEU A 631 2.27 -18.42 -4.95
CA LEU A 631 0.82 -18.28 -4.79
C LEU A 631 0.09 -18.10 -6.11
N PHE A 632 0.51 -17.14 -6.93
CA PHE A 632 -0.21 -16.80 -8.17
C PHE A 632 0.28 -17.60 -9.39
N GLU A 633 1.56 -17.95 -9.42
CA GLU A 633 2.28 -18.57 -10.54
C GLU A 633 2.83 -19.94 -10.16
N ARG A 634 2.30 -20.51 -9.06
CA ARG A 634 2.62 -21.88 -8.69
C ARG A 634 2.24 -22.83 -9.82
N PRO A 635 3.11 -23.79 -10.17
CA PRO A 635 2.86 -24.70 -11.27
C PRO A 635 1.68 -25.60 -10.94
N PHE A 636 0.81 -25.79 -11.91
CA PHE A 636 -0.24 -26.79 -11.88
C PHE A 636 0.33 -28.12 -12.38
N SER A 637 0.38 -29.17 -11.56
CA SER A 637 0.92 -30.46 -11.98
C SER A 637 -0.19 -31.49 -12.08
N LEU A 638 -0.47 -31.95 -13.29
CA LEU A 638 -1.59 -32.87 -13.56
C LEU A 638 -1.26 -34.35 -13.24
N CYS A 639 0.01 -34.66 -12.93
CA CYS A 639 0.56 -36.03 -12.86
C CYS A 639 0.74 -36.63 -11.44
N GLU A 640 0.61 -35.85 -10.36
CA GLU A 640 1.08 -36.25 -9.01
C GLU A 640 -0.02 -36.54 -7.96
N HIS A 641 -1.24 -36.95 -8.36
CA HIS A 641 -2.35 -37.16 -7.41
C HIS A 641 -2.96 -38.56 -7.42
#